data_AF-A0A4U6XR54-F1
#
_entry.id   AF-A0A4U6XR54-F1
#
_cell.length_a   1.000
_cell.length_b   1.000
_cell.length_c   1.000
_cell.angle_alpha   90.00
_cell.angle_beta   90.00
_cell.angle_gamma   90.00
#
_symmetry.space_group_name_H-M   'P 1'
#
loop_
_entity.id
_entity.type
_entity.pdbx_description
1 polymer ?
#
loop_
_entity_poly.entity_id
_entity_poly.type
_entity_poly.pdbx_seq_one_letter_code
_entity_poly.pdbx_strand_id
1 'polypeptide(L)'
;MAAPSEKSVGKGAMETGLKRTPSDSVQHGEADSDADPAVRDFYTGAVNENYRMKSALIAKHLGEIGMGKFQWILFVVNGFGWIVDNFWSQGITAIRPPIGNEFADIARLSFSSVAYYVGLIVGASFWGTTADLVGRKPAFNATILYGGVFACAVAGVRNFTGFCVLWAVIGTAAGGNVPVDSVVFLEFVPQTHQWLLVSLSAWWNLGQVIVSLLAWVFLARFACPSTDAPCRMQDNMGWRYLMITLGVIAIAFGLIRIVAFKIPESPKFLISKGRDAEAVEAVNYIARYNGRPETLTLDMLRAVDRHCNAGSSEDDGVSSVAAPVEADVTPGGSKLSHVEILRESFRDYNADNYKKLFAGRKMAQHTSVTFLIWLTVGMAYPLYFAFIPSYLATKETYSANTSLDHTYMVYCIVSSAGVIGPIAAGFCVETRFGRRWMMAASAVMTGAFLFAYTAVGTEAADIGFQCATAILGNFEYAVMYAFTPESFPGPVRGTGTGVAATLLRVGGLVASFVSTLISNIIKPSKTQQPSSITIISAKMTGIDYYERLTTVCTLDNTRLLIPLAVSYIVGYLQYTYVIRLTLREGKGPMPFWMHSFYLAHDSTWSYLLGKAATQYGEHWFLRGTSTALFVWTMLEIWSIHRALTKEREASFASVLGKQPSFSSALTYAVALQLAMYSVVVLGIELMGRGCLIQWFCLTNVLIVLGPTHHYLRAGSRQGLSLGMCIVNIIGTIWTFTPFGFPVLIIPEIFDTPAYYAVGGVLTMYSVWDNDATFDRSTCASGWLTVRDIAIPQKSPISQSSAAYLAPMPPVPSQPLPRVITYYQTHHTPDGKPISILPLLTQPGISVTHVILAAIHINDDCDGLTLNDHAPDDPRFLTLWAELRVLQASGIKVLGMLGGAAQGSYGRLDGDEARFEEYYVPLRDMLRSRGLDGIDLDVEEAMSLGGVIRLIDRIRQDFGKDFIITLAPVAAALLNPDSNLSGFDYEALEVMRGREVAWYNAQFYCGWGDCSSPVMYEMILAKGWSPEKVVMGLVTNPENGGGWVPWEMLGAVLLTLRGRYARFGGVMGWEYFNSLPCGREKPWEWAMWMTKMLRADHTHHSPGPVQGTAPVDTSNPVAKEVKKHLVDEVDPDGPNSKDAPLPASFDYYSDTNWDDDDA
;
A
#
# COMPACT_ATOMS: atom_id res chain seq x y z
N MET A 1 29.47 -70.00 -32.57
CA MET A 1 30.75 -70.65 -32.23
C MET A 1 31.01 -70.48 -30.74
N ALA A 2 31.51 -71.53 -30.08
CA ALA A 2 32.21 -71.59 -28.78
C ALA A 2 31.89 -70.57 -27.64
N ALA A 3 31.41 -71.09 -26.51
CA ALA A 3 31.92 -70.74 -25.16
C ALA A 3 33.23 -71.55 -24.91
N PRO A 4 34.12 -71.27 -23.92
CA PRO A 4 33.86 -70.99 -22.49
C PRO A 4 34.70 -69.76 -21.99
N SER A 5 35.07 -69.50 -20.71
CA SER A 5 34.96 -70.26 -19.44
C SER A 5 34.89 -69.39 -18.16
N GLU A 6 34.23 -69.98 -17.16
CA GLU A 6 34.25 -69.74 -15.71
C GLU A 6 35.57 -69.28 -15.02
N LYS A 7 35.39 -68.55 -13.89
CA LYS A 7 36.05 -68.90 -12.62
C LYS A 7 35.22 -68.43 -11.41
N SER A 8 35.01 -69.32 -10.45
CA SER A 8 34.17 -69.11 -9.26
C SER A 8 35.00 -69.06 -7.96
N VAL A 9 34.49 -68.34 -6.95
CA VAL A 9 34.77 -68.58 -5.52
C VAL A 9 33.48 -68.31 -4.74
N GLY A 10 33.01 -69.29 -3.95
CA GLY A 10 31.84 -69.16 -3.04
C GLY A 10 32.22 -68.69 -1.63
N LYS A 11 31.39 -68.76 -0.58
CA LYS A 11 30.11 -69.48 -0.35
C LYS A 11 29.37 -68.87 0.87
N GLY A 12 28.03 -68.95 0.89
CA GLY A 12 27.18 -68.87 2.10
C GLY A 12 26.80 -67.45 2.59
N ALA A 13 25.59 -67.20 3.12
CA ALA A 13 24.42 -68.07 3.28
C ALA A 13 23.10 -67.25 3.40
N MET A 14 21.99 -67.90 3.01
CA MET A 14 20.63 -67.77 3.58
C MET A 14 19.99 -66.38 3.79
N GLU A 15 18.98 -66.04 2.97
CA GLU A 15 17.67 -65.60 3.50
C GLU A 15 16.52 -65.72 2.47
N THR A 16 15.28 -65.78 2.97
CA THR A 16 14.09 -66.26 2.24
C THR A 16 13.26 -65.13 1.64
N GLY A 17 13.30 -64.98 0.31
CA GLY A 17 12.38 -64.11 -0.44
C GLY A 17 11.08 -64.82 -0.82
N LEU A 18 10.04 -64.72 0.01
CA LEU A 18 8.75 -65.35 -0.25
C LEU A 18 8.02 -64.65 -1.42
N LYS A 19 7.75 -65.38 -2.52
CA LYS A 19 6.76 -64.95 -3.52
C LYS A 19 5.37 -64.95 -2.86
N ARG A 20 4.83 -63.77 -2.53
CA ARG A 20 3.39 -63.63 -2.27
C ARG A 20 2.65 -63.59 -3.61
N THR A 21 1.78 -64.57 -3.84
CA THR A 21 0.71 -64.50 -4.83
C THR A 21 -0.25 -63.35 -4.49
N PRO A 22 -0.88 -62.68 -5.49
CA PRO A 22 -1.94 -61.73 -5.21
C PRO A 22 -3.13 -62.48 -4.61
N SER A 23 -3.58 -62.09 -3.41
CA SER A 23 -4.74 -62.67 -2.74
C SER A 23 -6.04 -62.05 -3.23
N ASP A 24 -7.09 -62.88 -3.35
CA ASP A 24 -8.42 -62.51 -3.86
C ASP A 24 -9.26 -61.59 -2.93
N SER A 25 -8.63 -60.81 -2.04
CA SER A 25 -9.32 -59.92 -1.06
C SER A 25 -9.92 -58.63 -1.67
N VAL A 26 -9.83 -58.44 -2.99
CA VAL A 26 -9.98 -57.13 -3.63
C VAL A 26 -11.44 -56.68 -3.88
N GLN A 27 -12.44 -57.52 -3.61
CA GLN A 27 -13.85 -57.20 -3.93
C GLN A 27 -14.66 -56.48 -2.83
N HIS A 28 -14.18 -56.33 -1.59
CA HIS A 28 -15.05 -55.93 -0.45
C HIS A 28 -14.62 -54.67 0.33
N GLY A 29 -13.79 -53.80 -0.25
CA GLY A 29 -13.51 -52.48 0.33
C GLY A 29 -12.57 -52.47 1.55
N GLU A 30 -11.96 -53.61 1.88
CA GLU A 30 -10.84 -53.66 2.81
C GLU A 30 -9.62 -52.96 2.17
N ALA A 31 -9.29 -51.78 2.69
CA ALA A 31 -7.95 -51.23 2.53
C ALA A 31 -7.04 -51.97 3.53
N ASP A 32 -5.94 -52.57 3.04
CA ASP A 32 -4.98 -53.30 3.87
C ASP A 32 -4.65 -52.54 5.16
N SER A 33 -4.90 -53.19 6.30
CA SER A 33 -4.52 -52.67 7.62
C SER A 33 -3.01 -52.56 7.80
N ASP A 34 -2.23 -53.23 6.94
CA ASP A 34 -0.76 -53.23 6.86
C ASP A 34 -0.18 -51.92 6.27
N ALA A 35 -0.78 -50.78 6.63
CA ALA A 35 -0.16 -49.48 6.38
C ALA A 35 1.04 -49.28 7.31
N ASP A 36 2.23 -49.09 6.74
CA ASP A 36 3.52 -48.95 7.43
C ASP A 36 3.41 -48.18 8.77
N PRO A 37 3.72 -48.82 9.92
CA PRO A 37 3.71 -48.18 11.23
C PRO A 37 4.50 -46.87 11.29
N ALA A 38 5.57 -46.74 10.49
CA ALA A 38 6.37 -45.52 10.41
C ALA A 38 5.59 -44.33 9.80
N VAL A 39 4.66 -44.59 8.86
CA VAL A 39 3.80 -43.56 8.24
C VAL A 39 2.71 -43.12 9.22
N ARG A 40 2.14 -44.06 9.98
CA ARG A 40 1.17 -43.75 11.04
C ARG A 40 1.80 -42.91 12.16
N ASP A 41 2.98 -43.28 12.62
CA ASP A 41 3.76 -42.52 13.62
C ASP A 41 4.19 -41.13 13.10
N PHE A 42 4.53 -41.00 11.80
CA PHE A 42 4.92 -39.72 11.21
C PHE A 42 3.81 -38.66 11.20
N TYR A 43 2.56 -39.05 10.90
CA TYR A 43 1.41 -38.13 10.81
C TYR A 43 0.55 -38.06 12.09
N THR A 44 1.01 -38.65 13.20
CA THR A 44 0.24 -38.75 14.46
C THR A 44 -0.19 -37.37 14.96
N GLY A 45 -1.51 -37.17 15.11
CA GLY A 45 -2.12 -35.93 15.59
C GLY A 45 -2.32 -34.84 14.53
N ALA A 46 -1.78 -34.99 13.31
CA ALA A 46 -1.99 -34.04 12.22
C ALA A 46 -3.23 -34.38 11.36
N VAL A 47 -3.64 -35.67 11.32
CA VAL A 47 -4.68 -36.21 10.44
C VAL A 47 -5.48 -37.29 11.18
N ASN A 48 -6.80 -37.35 10.96
CA ASN A 48 -7.66 -38.40 11.54
C ASN A 48 -7.61 -39.70 10.71
N GLU A 49 -7.81 -40.86 11.37
CA GLU A 49 -7.66 -42.18 10.78
C GLU A 49 -8.67 -42.44 9.64
N ASN A 50 -9.94 -42.04 9.81
CA ASN A 50 -10.96 -42.14 8.75
C ASN A 50 -10.49 -41.46 7.46
N TYR A 51 -9.92 -40.24 7.56
CA TYR A 51 -9.39 -39.51 6.41
C TYR A 51 -8.20 -40.24 5.80
N ARG A 52 -7.28 -40.78 6.62
CA ARG A 52 -6.10 -41.51 6.15
C ARG A 52 -6.50 -42.72 5.31
N MET A 53 -7.44 -43.52 5.80
CA MET A 53 -7.97 -44.71 5.13
C MET A 53 -8.73 -44.36 3.84
N LYS A 54 -9.64 -43.37 3.88
CA LYS A 54 -10.35 -42.87 2.68
C LYS A 54 -9.38 -42.32 1.61
N SER A 55 -8.36 -41.56 2.02
CA SER A 55 -7.35 -41.02 1.11
C SER A 55 -6.45 -42.10 0.51
N ALA A 56 -6.22 -43.21 1.21
CA ALA A 56 -5.49 -44.36 0.68
C ALA A 56 -6.32 -45.12 -0.37
N LEU A 57 -7.61 -45.32 -0.10
CA LEU A 57 -8.54 -45.97 -1.05
C LEU A 57 -8.69 -45.15 -2.35
N ILE A 58 -8.85 -43.83 -2.26
CA ILE A 58 -8.86 -42.94 -3.43
C ILE A 58 -7.55 -43.04 -4.22
N ALA A 59 -6.39 -43.10 -3.54
CA ALA A 59 -5.09 -43.23 -4.20
C ALA A 59 -4.94 -44.58 -4.93
N LYS A 60 -5.49 -45.68 -4.36
CA LYS A 60 -5.52 -47.01 -4.99
C LYS A 60 -6.32 -46.99 -6.30
N HIS A 61 -7.56 -46.49 -6.28
CA HIS A 61 -8.39 -46.44 -7.49
C HIS A 61 -7.87 -45.47 -8.55
N LEU A 62 -7.27 -44.33 -8.16
CA LEU A 62 -6.54 -43.48 -9.13
C LEU A 62 -5.34 -44.22 -9.76
N GLY A 63 -4.68 -45.10 -9.00
CA GLY A 63 -3.66 -46.02 -9.51
C GLY A 63 -4.20 -47.05 -10.51
N GLU A 64 -5.36 -47.63 -10.24
CA GLU A 64 -6.06 -48.61 -11.11
C GLU A 64 -6.56 -47.97 -12.44
N ILE A 65 -7.07 -46.73 -12.38
CA ILE A 65 -7.43 -45.94 -13.58
C ILE A 65 -6.17 -45.66 -14.42
N GLY A 66 -5.06 -45.37 -13.74
CA GLY A 66 -3.76 -45.10 -14.34
C GLY A 66 -3.65 -43.74 -15.05
N MET A 67 -2.51 -43.53 -15.73
CA MET A 67 -2.22 -42.31 -16.48
C MET A 67 -2.97 -42.32 -17.83
N GLY A 68 -4.06 -41.57 -17.93
CA GLY A 68 -4.89 -41.47 -19.13
C GLY A 68 -4.89 -40.08 -19.77
N LYS A 69 -5.80 -39.86 -20.73
CA LYS A 69 -5.95 -38.58 -21.46
C LYS A 69 -6.20 -37.41 -20.50
N PHE A 70 -7.00 -37.60 -19.46
CA PHE A 70 -7.31 -36.57 -18.46
C PHE A 70 -6.03 -36.04 -17.80
N GLN A 71 -5.17 -36.93 -17.30
CA GLN A 71 -3.96 -36.54 -16.57
C GLN A 71 -2.89 -35.92 -17.49
N TRP A 72 -2.79 -36.35 -18.75
CA TRP A 72 -1.88 -35.71 -19.72
C TRP A 72 -2.35 -34.31 -20.10
N ILE A 73 -3.66 -34.08 -20.27
CA ILE A 73 -4.20 -32.73 -20.48
C ILE A 73 -3.98 -31.88 -19.22
N LEU A 74 -4.23 -32.43 -18.02
CA LEU A 74 -3.97 -31.75 -16.76
C LEU A 74 -2.48 -31.35 -16.60
N PHE A 75 -1.53 -32.18 -17.03
CA PHE A 75 -0.10 -31.84 -17.02
C PHE A 75 0.20 -30.58 -17.84
N VAL A 76 -0.34 -30.49 -19.07
CA VAL A 76 -0.17 -29.32 -19.95
C VAL A 76 -0.89 -28.10 -19.38
N VAL A 77 -2.13 -28.28 -18.92
CA VAL A 77 -2.98 -27.19 -18.41
C VAL A 77 -2.41 -26.61 -17.11
N ASN A 78 -1.82 -27.43 -16.24
CA ASN A 78 -1.08 -26.97 -15.06
C ASN A 78 0.25 -26.31 -15.48
N GLY A 79 0.93 -26.84 -16.50
CA GLY A 79 2.12 -26.20 -17.09
C GLY A 79 1.92 -24.73 -17.49
N PHE A 80 0.72 -24.35 -17.96
CA PHE A 80 0.41 -22.95 -18.28
C PHE A 80 0.55 -21.98 -17.09
N GLY A 81 0.23 -22.39 -15.86
CA GLY A 81 0.34 -21.50 -14.69
C GLY A 81 1.77 -21.37 -14.19
N TRP A 82 2.60 -22.40 -14.41
CA TRP A 82 4.05 -22.31 -14.21
C TRP A 82 4.72 -21.42 -15.26
N ILE A 83 4.31 -21.49 -16.53
CA ILE A 83 4.74 -20.52 -17.57
C ILE A 83 4.39 -19.08 -17.12
N VAL A 84 3.14 -18.87 -16.69
CA VAL A 84 2.62 -17.54 -16.32
C VAL A 84 3.26 -16.99 -15.02
N ASP A 85 3.56 -17.82 -14.03
CA ASP A 85 4.35 -17.39 -12.86
C ASP A 85 5.74 -16.87 -13.28
N ASN A 86 6.38 -17.57 -14.22
CA ASN A 86 7.66 -17.13 -14.75
C ASN A 86 7.54 -15.79 -15.48
N PHE A 87 6.49 -15.57 -16.30
CA PHE A 87 6.24 -14.29 -16.99
C PHE A 87 6.34 -13.08 -16.05
N TRP A 88 5.89 -13.23 -14.81
CA TRP A 88 5.92 -12.16 -13.82
C TRP A 88 7.34 -11.98 -13.25
N SER A 89 7.98 -13.05 -12.78
CA SER A 89 9.32 -12.98 -12.17
C SER A 89 10.43 -12.56 -13.14
N GLN A 90 10.33 -12.97 -14.39
CA GLN A 90 11.30 -12.66 -15.44
C GLN A 90 10.91 -11.41 -16.22
N GLY A 91 9.61 -11.13 -16.38
CA GLY A 91 9.11 -9.90 -17.00
C GLY A 91 9.59 -8.64 -16.26
N ILE A 92 9.42 -8.57 -14.93
CA ILE A 92 9.96 -7.45 -14.13
C ILE A 92 11.48 -7.34 -14.26
N THR A 93 12.18 -8.47 -14.33
CA THR A 93 13.64 -8.51 -14.47
C THR A 93 14.08 -7.91 -15.80
N ALA A 94 13.40 -8.26 -16.90
CA ALA A 94 13.70 -7.82 -18.26
C ALA A 94 13.31 -6.36 -18.55
N ILE A 95 12.19 -5.86 -18.02
CA ILE A 95 11.70 -4.49 -18.29
C ILE A 95 12.29 -3.41 -17.37
N ARG A 96 12.93 -3.76 -16.25
CA ARG A 96 13.54 -2.76 -15.34
C ARG A 96 14.52 -1.82 -16.03
N PRO A 97 15.49 -2.27 -16.88
CA PRO A 97 16.40 -1.36 -17.57
C PRO A 97 15.69 -0.32 -18.47
N PRO A 98 14.79 -0.67 -19.41
CA PRO A 98 14.07 0.34 -20.20
C PRO A 98 13.10 1.19 -19.39
N ILE A 99 12.50 0.67 -18.30
CA ILE A 99 11.74 1.50 -17.34
C ILE A 99 12.64 2.57 -16.71
N GLY A 100 13.87 2.19 -16.32
CA GLY A 100 14.90 3.08 -15.79
C GLY A 100 15.38 4.16 -16.77
N ASN A 101 15.22 3.93 -18.08
CA ASN A 101 15.53 4.92 -19.11
C ASN A 101 14.36 5.89 -19.39
N GLU A 102 13.14 5.63 -18.92
CA GLU A 102 11.93 6.40 -19.27
C GLU A 102 11.35 7.19 -18.09
N PHE A 103 11.21 6.57 -16.92
CA PHE A 103 10.58 7.22 -15.76
C PHE A 103 11.60 8.06 -14.99
N ALA A 104 11.34 9.37 -14.88
CA ALA A 104 12.16 10.30 -14.12
C ALA A 104 11.89 10.29 -12.60
N ASP A 105 10.73 9.75 -12.16
CA ASP A 105 10.29 9.71 -10.75
C ASP A 105 10.90 8.55 -9.93
N ILE A 106 11.95 7.90 -10.44
CA ILE A 106 12.56 6.73 -9.81
C ILE A 106 13.50 7.13 -8.67
N ALA A 107 13.01 7.06 -7.43
CA ALA A 107 13.87 7.17 -6.24
C ALA A 107 14.92 6.03 -6.16
N ARG A 108 14.49 4.77 -6.37
CA ARG A 108 15.37 3.60 -6.56
C ARG A 108 14.65 2.54 -7.40
N LEU A 109 15.25 2.14 -8.54
CA LEU A 109 14.66 1.13 -9.45
C LEU A 109 14.38 -0.21 -8.74
N SER A 110 15.17 -0.55 -7.72
CA SER A 110 15.00 -1.75 -6.87
C SER A 110 13.67 -1.79 -6.12
N PHE A 111 12.98 -0.66 -5.88
CA PHE A 111 11.69 -0.67 -5.16
C PHE A 111 10.59 -1.42 -5.92
N SER A 112 10.66 -1.49 -7.25
CA SER A 112 9.78 -2.34 -8.06
C SER A 112 9.89 -3.82 -7.66
N SER A 113 11.12 -4.28 -7.38
CA SER A 113 11.39 -5.66 -6.94
C SER A 113 10.85 -5.88 -5.53
N VAL A 114 11.01 -4.90 -4.63
CA VAL A 114 10.44 -4.93 -3.27
C VAL A 114 8.92 -5.04 -3.32
N ALA A 115 8.24 -4.20 -4.13
CA ALA A 115 6.79 -4.22 -4.28
C ALA A 115 6.29 -5.58 -4.80
N TYR A 116 6.96 -6.15 -5.81
CA TYR A 116 6.67 -7.49 -6.32
C TYR A 116 6.87 -8.58 -5.24
N TYR A 117 7.95 -8.54 -4.45
CA TYR A 117 8.17 -9.49 -3.35
C TYR A 117 7.14 -9.36 -2.22
N VAL A 118 6.70 -8.15 -1.86
CA VAL A 118 5.60 -7.94 -0.91
C VAL A 118 4.30 -8.56 -1.46
N GLY A 119 4.00 -8.33 -2.74
CA GLY A 119 2.90 -8.99 -3.44
C GLY A 119 2.99 -10.52 -3.38
N LEU A 120 4.15 -11.10 -3.68
CA LEU A 120 4.40 -12.55 -3.62
C LEU A 120 4.18 -13.15 -2.23
N ILE A 121 4.61 -12.44 -1.16
CA ILE A 121 4.42 -12.85 0.24
C ILE A 121 2.92 -12.89 0.59
N VAL A 122 2.19 -11.82 0.28
CA VAL A 122 0.74 -11.74 0.51
C VAL A 122 0.01 -12.81 -0.32
N GLY A 123 0.36 -12.97 -1.59
CA GLY A 123 -0.24 -13.95 -2.49
C GLY A 123 -0.03 -15.39 -2.05
N ALA A 124 1.21 -15.79 -1.71
CA ALA A 124 1.52 -17.15 -1.28
C ALA A 124 0.78 -17.54 0.02
N SER A 125 0.65 -16.59 0.96
CA SER A 125 -0.13 -16.78 2.18
C SER A 125 -1.64 -16.85 1.90
N PHE A 126 -2.16 -15.92 1.09
CA PHE A 126 -3.59 -15.81 0.79
C PHE A 126 -4.12 -16.99 -0.05
N TRP A 127 -3.50 -17.29 -1.20
CA TRP A 127 -3.98 -18.36 -2.08
C TRP A 127 -3.74 -19.75 -1.49
N GLY A 128 -2.62 -19.96 -0.78
CA GLY A 128 -2.33 -21.24 -0.12
C GLY A 128 -3.36 -21.60 0.96
N THR A 129 -3.77 -20.64 1.78
CA THR A 129 -4.81 -20.83 2.81
C THR A 129 -6.22 -20.88 2.21
N THR A 130 -6.55 -19.97 1.28
CA THR A 130 -7.87 -19.95 0.62
C THR A 130 -8.16 -21.24 -0.13
N ALA A 131 -7.15 -21.84 -0.76
CA ALA A 131 -7.30 -23.12 -1.46
C ALA A 131 -7.60 -24.30 -0.51
N ASP A 132 -7.22 -24.25 0.78
CA ASP A 132 -7.57 -25.25 1.79
C ASP A 132 -9.00 -25.05 2.35
N LEU A 133 -9.62 -23.88 2.13
CA LEU A 133 -10.92 -23.49 2.72
C LEU A 133 -12.08 -23.49 1.71
N VAL A 134 -11.86 -22.87 0.54
CA VAL A 134 -12.88 -22.65 -0.51
C VAL A 134 -12.80 -23.71 -1.61
N GLY A 135 -11.65 -24.36 -1.78
CA GLY A 135 -11.39 -25.37 -2.81
C GLY A 135 -10.21 -24.99 -3.72
N ARG A 136 -9.67 -25.97 -4.45
CA ARG A 136 -8.52 -25.75 -5.34
C ARG A 136 -8.92 -25.03 -6.62
N LYS A 137 -10.11 -25.34 -7.15
CA LYS A 137 -10.57 -24.91 -8.48
C LYS A 137 -10.75 -23.39 -8.65
N PRO A 138 -11.25 -22.62 -7.66
CA PRO A 138 -11.35 -21.16 -7.81
C PRO A 138 -9.98 -20.50 -7.89
N ALA A 139 -9.07 -20.86 -6.98
CA ALA A 139 -7.70 -20.33 -6.95
C ALA A 139 -6.95 -20.65 -8.26
N PHE A 140 -7.03 -21.90 -8.73
CA PHE A 140 -6.40 -22.40 -9.96
C PHE A 140 -6.76 -21.60 -11.23
N ASN A 141 -7.93 -20.97 -11.28
CA ASN A 141 -8.36 -20.18 -12.43
C ASN A 141 -8.16 -18.67 -12.21
N ALA A 142 -8.40 -18.17 -10.99
CA ALA A 142 -8.33 -16.75 -10.68
C ALA A 142 -6.92 -16.17 -10.82
N THR A 143 -5.89 -16.88 -10.35
CA THR A 143 -4.51 -16.37 -10.28
C THR A 143 -3.91 -16.05 -11.66
N ILE A 144 -4.22 -16.85 -12.68
CA ILE A 144 -3.75 -16.60 -14.07
C ILE A 144 -4.48 -15.42 -14.70
N LEU A 145 -5.82 -15.39 -14.64
CA LEU A 145 -6.60 -14.30 -15.26
C LEU A 145 -6.28 -12.95 -14.61
N TYR A 146 -6.19 -12.93 -13.28
CA TYR A 146 -5.84 -11.74 -12.52
C TYR A 146 -4.46 -11.21 -12.92
N GLY A 147 -3.43 -12.07 -12.93
CA GLY A 147 -2.09 -11.71 -13.39
C GLY A 147 -2.09 -11.17 -14.82
N GLY A 148 -2.78 -11.83 -15.75
CA GLY A 148 -2.84 -11.45 -17.16
C GLY A 148 -3.50 -10.08 -17.40
N VAL A 149 -4.62 -9.79 -16.73
CA VAL A 149 -5.31 -8.49 -16.85
C VAL A 149 -4.44 -7.35 -16.32
N PHE A 150 -3.84 -7.51 -15.14
CA PHE A 150 -2.97 -6.47 -14.57
C PHE A 150 -1.64 -6.33 -15.32
N ALA A 151 -1.11 -7.39 -15.93
CA ALA A 151 0.05 -7.30 -16.82
C ALA A 151 -0.21 -6.44 -18.08
N CYS A 152 -1.40 -6.56 -18.68
CA CYS A 152 -1.81 -5.65 -19.75
C CYS A 152 -1.96 -4.21 -19.23
N ALA A 153 -2.50 -4.02 -18.02
CA ALA A 153 -2.65 -2.69 -17.41
C ALA A 153 -1.31 -2.00 -17.12
N VAL A 154 -0.25 -2.75 -16.74
CA VAL A 154 1.11 -2.22 -16.52
C VAL A 154 1.66 -1.47 -17.73
N ALA A 155 1.32 -1.89 -18.95
CA ALA A 155 1.76 -1.20 -20.17
C ALA A 155 1.15 0.21 -20.34
N GLY A 156 0.02 0.51 -19.68
CA GLY A 156 -0.60 1.83 -19.68
C GLY A 156 0.01 2.82 -18.67
N VAL A 157 0.91 2.37 -17.80
CA VAL A 157 1.49 3.19 -16.73
C VAL A 157 2.50 4.21 -17.27
N ARG A 158 2.54 5.38 -16.65
CA ARG A 158 3.43 6.52 -16.96
C ARG A 158 4.28 7.02 -15.77
N ASN A 159 4.18 6.40 -14.59
CA ASN A 159 4.98 6.75 -13.41
C ASN A 159 5.45 5.51 -12.65
N PHE A 160 6.56 5.62 -11.93
CA PHE A 160 7.19 4.50 -11.25
C PHE A 160 6.40 4.00 -10.03
N THR A 161 5.70 4.89 -9.32
CA THR A 161 4.85 4.51 -8.18
C THR A 161 3.68 3.61 -8.62
N GLY A 162 2.94 3.99 -9.67
CA GLY A 162 1.85 3.18 -10.23
C GLY A 162 2.35 1.85 -10.77
N PHE A 163 3.56 1.83 -11.37
CA PHE A 163 4.22 0.61 -11.81
C PHE A 163 4.50 -0.34 -10.63
N CYS A 164 5.02 0.18 -9.52
CA CYS A 164 5.24 -0.59 -8.30
C CYS A 164 3.94 -1.13 -7.70
N VAL A 165 2.87 -0.34 -7.65
CA VAL A 165 1.55 -0.77 -7.15
C VAL A 165 0.98 -1.93 -8.00
N LEU A 166 1.00 -1.79 -9.33
CA LEU A 166 0.53 -2.87 -10.20
C LEU A 166 1.44 -4.11 -10.15
N TRP A 167 2.76 -3.95 -9.95
CA TRP A 167 3.65 -5.10 -9.72
C TRP A 167 3.43 -5.80 -8.38
N ALA A 168 3.06 -5.08 -7.32
CA ALA A 168 2.60 -5.70 -6.08
C ALA A 168 1.32 -6.53 -6.32
N VAL A 169 0.36 -5.97 -7.07
CA VAL A 169 -0.87 -6.67 -7.48
C VAL A 169 -0.56 -7.94 -8.28
N ILE A 170 0.27 -7.87 -9.34
CA ILE A 170 0.70 -9.05 -10.12
C ILE A 170 1.44 -10.06 -9.22
N GLY A 171 2.26 -9.58 -8.27
CA GLY A 171 2.91 -10.41 -7.25
C GLY A 171 1.92 -11.24 -6.43
N THR A 172 0.75 -10.69 -6.08
CA THR A 172 -0.28 -11.47 -5.35
C THR A 172 -0.83 -12.62 -6.18
N ALA A 173 -0.96 -12.47 -7.51
CA ALA A 173 -1.35 -13.57 -8.40
C ALA A 173 -0.24 -14.62 -8.54
N ALA A 174 0.99 -14.17 -8.80
CA ALA A 174 2.18 -15.01 -8.94
C ALA A 174 2.36 -15.93 -7.72
N GLY A 175 2.25 -15.36 -6.50
CA GLY A 175 2.45 -16.09 -5.24
C GLY A 175 1.53 -17.31 -5.08
N GLY A 176 0.35 -17.33 -5.72
CA GLY A 176 -0.59 -18.44 -5.69
C GLY A 176 -0.42 -19.49 -6.78
N ASN A 177 0.10 -19.13 -7.97
CA ASN A 177 0.10 -19.98 -9.17
C ASN A 177 0.80 -21.34 -8.93
N VAL A 178 2.10 -21.32 -8.68
CA VAL A 178 2.90 -22.56 -8.59
C VAL A 178 2.47 -23.47 -7.43
N PRO A 179 2.21 -22.96 -6.19
CA PRO A 179 1.72 -23.80 -5.10
C PRO A 179 0.37 -24.47 -5.41
N VAL A 180 -0.61 -23.72 -5.95
CA VAL A 180 -1.95 -24.27 -6.23
C VAL A 180 -1.89 -25.29 -7.37
N ASP A 181 -1.20 -24.98 -8.47
CA ASP A 181 -1.04 -25.88 -9.61
C ASP A 181 -0.34 -27.20 -9.24
N SER A 182 0.67 -27.13 -8.35
CA SER A 182 1.38 -28.30 -7.84
C SER A 182 0.47 -29.23 -7.04
N VAL A 183 -0.34 -28.65 -6.14
CA VAL A 183 -1.30 -29.41 -5.31
C VAL A 183 -2.41 -30.01 -6.17
N VAL A 184 -2.97 -29.25 -7.12
CA VAL A 184 -3.97 -29.77 -8.07
C VAL A 184 -3.42 -30.96 -8.85
N PHE A 185 -2.21 -30.86 -9.41
CA PHE A 185 -1.61 -31.95 -10.18
C PHE A 185 -1.45 -33.22 -9.33
N LEU A 186 -0.85 -33.09 -8.15
CA LEU A 186 -0.55 -34.21 -7.24
C LEU A 186 -1.82 -34.90 -6.68
N GLU A 187 -2.96 -34.21 -6.63
CA GLU A 187 -4.20 -34.77 -6.10
C GLU A 187 -5.00 -35.58 -7.15
N PHE A 188 -4.69 -35.42 -8.44
CA PHE A 188 -5.30 -36.15 -9.57
C PHE A 188 -4.38 -37.19 -10.26
N VAL A 189 -3.07 -37.16 -9.99
CA VAL A 189 -2.07 -38.02 -10.66
C VAL A 189 -1.82 -39.32 -9.89
N PRO A 190 -1.72 -40.48 -10.57
CA PRO A 190 -1.38 -41.76 -9.93
C PRO A 190 0.05 -41.76 -9.39
N GLN A 191 0.28 -42.48 -8.29
CA GLN A 191 1.58 -42.51 -7.59
C GLN A 191 2.76 -42.84 -8.51
N THR A 192 2.58 -43.75 -9.46
CA THR A 192 3.60 -44.20 -10.44
C THR A 192 4.10 -43.11 -11.39
N HIS A 193 3.42 -41.97 -11.48
CA HIS A 193 3.77 -40.87 -12.39
C HIS A 193 4.05 -39.56 -11.63
N GLN A 194 4.20 -39.59 -10.30
CA GLN A 194 4.45 -38.39 -9.50
C GLN A 194 5.79 -37.70 -9.80
N TRP A 195 6.75 -38.37 -10.45
CA TRP A 195 7.97 -37.72 -10.95
C TRP A 195 7.66 -36.60 -11.97
N LEU A 196 6.51 -36.66 -12.66
CA LEU A 196 6.06 -35.57 -13.54
C LEU A 196 5.86 -34.24 -12.78
N LEU A 197 5.66 -34.25 -11.46
CA LEU A 197 5.60 -33.02 -10.66
C LEU A 197 6.96 -32.30 -10.62
N VAL A 198 8.08 -33.05 -10.60
CA VAL A 198 9.43 -32.47 -10.75
C VAL A 198 9.58 -31.87 -12.14
N SER A 199 9.23 -32.66 -13.18
CA SER A 199 9.26 -32.23 -14.58
C SER A 199 8.32 -31.06 -14.89
N LEU A 200 7.30 -30.80 -14.05
CA LEU A 200 6.39 -29.66 -14.20
C LEU A 200 7.14 -28.32 -14.12
N SER A 201 8.26 -28.28 -13.41
CA SER A 201 9.16 -27.11 -13.33
C SER A 201 9.88 -26.80 -14.66
N ALA A 202 9.84 -27.70 -15.64
CA ALA A 202 10.31 -27.42 -17.01
C ALA A 202 9.42 -26.38 -17.70
N TRP A 203 8.11 -26.34 -17.41
CA TRP A 203 7.19 -25.35 -17.96
C TRP A 203 7.51 -23.93 -17.47
N TRP A 204 7.97 -23.78 -16.22
CA TRP A 204 8.44 -22.50 -15.69
C TRP A 204 9.64 -21.97 -16.47
N ASN A 205 10.61 -22.85 -16.74
CA ASN A 205 11.77 -22.53 -17.56
C ASN A 205 11.42 -22.28 -19.03
N LEU A 206 10.41 -22.96 -19.58
CA LEU A 206 9.85 -22.62 -20.89
C LEU A 206 9.22 -21.22 -20.89
N GLY A 207 8.57 -20.82 -19.80
CA GLY A 207 8.14 -19.43 -19.59
C GLY A 207 9.31 -18.45 -19.67
N GLN A 208 10.47 -18.79 -19.10
CA GLN A 208 11.67 -17.95 -19.16
C GLN A 208 12.22 -17.84 -20.59
N VAL A 209 12.20 -18.93 -21.36
CA VAL A 209 12.53 -18.90 -22.79
C VAL A 209 11.57 -17.99 -23.56
N ILE A 210 10.26 -18.05 -23.30
CA ILE A 210 9.27 -17.17 -23.94
C ILE A 210 9.54 -15.70 -23.58
N VAL A 211 9.75 -15.37 -22.30
CA VAL A 211 10.05 -13.99 -21.87
C VAL A 211 11.34 -13.48 -22.49
N SER A 212 12.42 -14.26 -22.42
CA SER A 212 13.73 -13.87 -22.96
C SER A 212 13.73 -13.70 -24.49
N LEU A 213 13.02 -14.56 -25.22
CA LEU A 213 12.84 -14.44 -26.68
C LEU A 213 11.99 -13.20 -27.04
N LEU A 214 10.87 -12.96 -26.36
CA LEU A 214 10.04 -11.78 -26.61
C LEU A 214 10.75 -10.49 -26.17
N ALA A 215 11.53 -10.54 -25.10
CA ALA A 215 12.40 -9.44 -24.67
C ALA A 215 13.47 -9.14 -25.72
N TRP A 216 14.11 -10.15 -26.31
CA TRP A 216 15.04 -9.94 -27.42
C TRP A 216 14.34 -9.31 -28.64
N VAL A 217 13.18 -9.82 -29.04
CA VAL A 217 12.42 -9.29 -30.20
C VAL A 217 11.94 -7.85 -29.97
N PHE A 218 11.40 -7.52 -28.79
CA PHE A 218 10.81 -6.22 -28.52
C PHE A 218 11.80 -5.20 -27.93
N LEU A 219 12.62 -5.57 -26.94
CA LEU A 219 13.51 -4.63 -26.25
C LEU A 219 14.77 -4.30 -27.06
N ALA A 220 15.35 -5.25 -27.80
CA ALA A 220 16.50 -4.93 -28.64
C ALA A 220 16.16 -4.07 -29.87
N ARG A 221 14.88 -3.90 -30.21
CA ARG A 221 14.41 -3.16 -31.40
C ARG A 221 13.59 -1.90 -31.11
N PHE A 222 12.87 -1.88 -29.98
CA PHE A 222 11.92 -0.82 -29.63
C PHE A 222 12.12 -0.26 -28.21
N ALA A 223 13.27 -0.51 -27.59
CA ALA A 223 13.68 0.19 -26.37
C ALA A 223 14.84 1.15 -26.68
N CYS A 224 14.87 2.28 -25.98
CA CYS A 224 15.90 3.28 -26.16
C CYS A 224 17.23 2.82 -25.50
N PRO A 225 18.40 3.13 -26.10
CA PRO A 225 19.69 2.93 -25.46
C PRO A 225 19.83 3.74 -24.16
N SER A 226 20.55 3.23 -23.17
CA SER A 226 20.80 3.97 -21.91
C SER A 226 21.69 5.21 -22.06
N THR A 227 22.26 5.47 -23.23
CA THR A 227 22.94 6.74 -23.56
C THR A 227 21.95 7.91 -23.73
N ASP A 228 20.69 7.60 -24.07
CA ASP A 228 19.71 8.57 -24.55
C ASP A 228 18.62 8.81 -23.48
N ALA A 229 18.91 8.47 -22.23
CA ALA A 229 18.00 8.59 -21.09
C ALA A 229 18.05 9.99 -20.44
N PRO A 230 16.90 10.57 -20.01
CA PRO A 230 15.55 10.02 -20.11
C PRO A 230 14.98 10.09 -21.53
N CYS A 231 14.49 8.96 -22.04
CA CYS A 231 13.98 8.82 -23.39
C CYS A 231 12.44 8.89 -23.41
N ARG A 232 11.85 9.37 -24.52
CA ARG A 232 10.40 9.53 -24.64
C ARG A 232 9.71 8.17 -24.74
N MET A 233 8.47 8.08 -24.23
CA MET A 233 7.63 6.88 -24.29
C MET A 233 7.53 6.27 -25.71
N GLN A 234 7.45 7.11 -26.76
CA GLN A 234 7.34 6.67 -28.15
C GLN A 234 8.57 5.87 -28.60
N ASP A 235 9.77 6.24 -28.12
CA ASP A 235 11.05 5.62 -28.46
C ASP A 235 11.38 4.41 -27.57
N ASN A 236 10.52 4.11 -26.58
CA ASN A 236 10.71 3.05 -25.57
C ASN A 236 9.53 2.06 -25.47
N MET A 237 8.75 1.93 -26.54
CA MET A 237 7.53 1.09 -26.56
C MET A 237 7.77 -0.42 -26.35
N GLY A 238 9.00 -0.91 -26.48
CA GLY A 238 9.34 -2.33 -26.43
C GLY A 238 8.88 -3.04 -25.16
N TRP A 239 9.01 -2.41 -23.99
CA TRP A 239 8.60 -3.03 -22.72
C TRP A 239 7.08 -3.13 -22.57
N ARG A 240 6.34 -2.19 -23.18
CA ARG A 240 4.88 -2.22 -23.25
C ARG A 240 4.40 -3.35 -24.16
N TYR A 241 5.01 -3.51 -25.34
CA TYR A 241 4.72 -4.63 -26.24
C TYR A 241 5.00 -5.99 -25.60
N LEU A 242 6.11 -6.12 -24.86
CA LEU A 242 6.41 -7.32 -24.08
C LEU A 242 5.30 -7.61 -23.05
N MET A 243 4.94 -6.64 -22.20
CA MET A 243 3.93 -6.84 -21.14
C MET A 243 2.53 -7.12 -21.67
N ILE A 244 2.10 -6.44 -22.74
CA ILE A 244 0.81 -6.71 -23.41
C ILE A 244 0.82 -8.14 -23.98
N THR A 245 1.90 -8.55 -24.64
CA THR A 245 1.99 -9.90 -25.24
C THR A 245 1.94 -10.99 -24.17
N LEU A 246 2.70 -10.84 -23.09
CA LEU A 246 2.69 -11.80 -21.96
C LEU A 246 1.32 -11.83 -21.26
N GLY A 247 0.68 -10.69 -21.06
CA GLY A 247 -0.66 -10.58 -20.48
C GLY A 247 -1.74 -11.25 -21.33
N VAL A 248 -1.73 -11.03 -22.66
CA VAL A 248 -2.65 -11.68 -23.60
C VAL A 248 -2.47 -13.20 -23.63
N ILE A 249 -1.22 -13.70 -23.62
CA ILE A 249 -0.94 -15.14 -23.54
C ILE A 249 -1.47 -15.73 -22.22
N ALA A 250 -1.26 -15.05 -21.09
CA ALA A 250 -1.80 -15.47 -19.80
C ALA A 250 -3.33 -15.51 -19.78
N ILE A 251 -4.01 -14.49 -20.33
CA ILE A 251 -5.47 -14.48 -20.46
C ILE A 251 -5.95 -15.64 -21.35
N ALA A 252 -5.28 -15.91 -22.48
CA ALA A 252 -5.62 -17.03 -23.36
C ALA A 252 -5.50 -18.39 -22.63
N PHE A 253 -4.44 -18.61 -21.86
CA PHE A 253 -4.30 -19.81 -21.03
C PHE A 253 -5.38 -19.93 -19.94
N GLY A 254 -5.75 -18.82 -19.30
CA GLY A 254 -6.86 -18.78 -18.34
C GLY A 254 -8.22 -19.12 -18.98
N LEU A 255 -8.48 -18.63 -20.19
CA LEU A 255 -9.68 -18.97 -20.95
C LEU A 255 -9.68 -20.45 -21.37
N ILE A 256 -8.53 -21.02 -21.77
CA ILE A 256 -8.40 -22.45 -22.06
C ILE A 256 -8.70 -23.30 -20.80
N ARG A 257 -8.17 -22.92 -19.62
CA ARG A 257 -8.48 -23.58 -18.34
C ARG A 257 -10.00 -23.61 -18.04
N ILE A 258 -10.70 -22.51 -18.27
CA ILE A 258 -12.13 -22.39 -17.92
C ILE A 258 -13.06 -23.02 -18.96
N VAL A 259 -12.79 -22.79 -20.24
CA VAL A 259 -13.70 -23.14 -21.35
C VAL A 259 -13.42 -24.54 -21.90
N ALA A 260 -12.15 -24.88 -22.12
CA ALA A 260 -11.77 -26.10 -22.83
C ALA A 260 -11.59 -27.34 -21.92
N PHE A 261 -11.20 -27.16 -20.66
CA PHE A 261 -10.92 -28.28 -19.75
C PHE A 261 -11.54 -28.13 -18.35
N LYS A 262 -12.78 -28.58 -18.21
CA LYS A 262 -13.49 -28.55 -16.92
C LYS A 262 -12.95 -29.62 -15.97
N ILE A 263 -12.14 -29.20 -15.00
CA ILE A 263 -11.72 -30.05 -13.87
C ILE A 263 -12.85 -30.19 -12.83
N PRO A 264 -13.01 -31.36 -12.18
CA PRO A 264 -13.73 -31.49 -10.92
C PRO A 264 -12.94 -30.82 -9.79
N GLU A 265 -13.52 -30.69 -8.60
CA GLU A 265 -12.77 -30.31 -7.40
C GLU A 265 -11.96 -31.51 -6.87
N SER A 266 -10.89 -31.26 -6.10
CA SER A 266 -9.99 -32.32 -5.62
C SER A 266 -10.71 -33.37 -4.76
N PRO A 267 -10.62 -34.68 -5.07
CA PRO A 267 -11.21 -35.74 -4.25
C PRO A 267 -10.70 -35.72 -2.81
N LYS A 268 -9.43 -35.35 -2.61
CA LYS A 268 -8.78 -35.28 -1.28
C LYS A 268 -9.25 -34.06 -0.48
N PHE A 269 -9.56 -32.95 -1.14
CA PHE A 269 -10.24 -31.80 -0.52
C PHE A 269 -11.70 -32.16 -0.16
N LEU A 270 -12.42 -32.85 -1.05
CA LEU A 270 -13.82 -33.22 -0.81
C LEU A 270 -13.97 -34.14 0.42
N ILE A 271 -13.13 -35.17 0.57
CA ILE A 271 -13.15 -36.01 1.80
C ILE A 271 -12.66 -35.29 3.06
N SER A 272 -11.80 -34.25 2.96
CA SER A 272 -11.42 -33.46 4.16
C SER A 272 -12.56 -32.58 4.67
N LYS A 273 -13.49 -32.21 3.79
CA LYS A 273 -14.76 -31.54 4.09
C LYS A 273 -15.94 -32.51 4.30
N GLY A 274 -15.71 -33.83 4.34
CA GLY A 274 -16.76 -34.85 4.54
C GLY A 274 -17.71 -35.05 3.34
N ARG A 275 -17.41 -34.50 2.17
CA ARG A 275 -18.23 -34.55 0.95
C ARG A 275 -17.95 -35.81 0.13
N ASP A 276 -18.08 -36.96 0.76
CA ASP A 276 -17.70 -38.27 0.20
C ASP A 276 -18.35 -38.58 -1.16
N ALA A 277 -19.65 -38.30 -1.32
CA ALA A 277 -20.37 -38.55 -2.58
C ALA A 277 -19.78 -37.79 -3.77
N GLU A 278 -19.36 -36.54 -3.55
CA GLU A 278 -18.70 -35.73 -4.58
C GLU A 278 -17.26 -36.19 -4.83
N ALA A 279 -16.56 -36.70 -3.81
CA ALA A 279 -15.23 -37.27 -3.98
C ALA A 279 -15.26 -38.54 -4.87
N VAL A 280 -16.29 -39.39 -4.72
CA VAL A 280 -16.54 -40.53 -5.61
C VAL A 280 -16.82 -40.07 -7.03
N GLU A 281 -17.74 -39.11 -7.21
CA GLU A 281 -18.08 -38.57 -8.53
C GLU A 281 -16.87 -37.90 -9.22
N ALA A 282 -15.99 -37.22 -8.47
CA ALA A 282 -14.77 -36.64 -9.01
C ALA A 282 -13.77 -37.70 -9.52
N VAL A 283 -13.65 -38.85 -8.85
CA VAL A 283 -12.82 -39.98 -9.32
C VAL A 283 -13.47 -40.70 -10.51
N ASN A 284 -14.78 -40.94 -10.46
CA ASN A 284 -15.51 -41.64 -11.52
C ASN A 284 -15.63 -40.78 -12.79
N TYR A 285 -15.67 -39.45 -12.68
CA TYR A 285 -15.52 -38.53 -13.81
C TYR A 285 -14.19 -38.74 -14.55
N ILE A 286 -13.09 -38.96 -13.83
CA ILE A 286 -11.77 -39.23 -14.42
C ILE A 286 -11.75 -40.61 -15.08
N ALA A 287 -12.36 -41.62 -14.47
CA ALA A 287 -12.53 -42.95 -15.07
C ALA A 287 -13.29 -42.86 -16.40
N ARG A 288 -14.45 -42.18 -16.42
CA ARG A 288 -15.25 -41.92 -17.64
C ARG A 288 -14.46 -41.17 -18.70
N TYR A 289 -13.77 -40.08 -18.35
CA TYR A 289 -12.96 -39.30 -19.30
C TYR A 289 -11.82 -40.13 -19.93
N ASN A 290 -11.26 -41.07 -19.17
CA ASN A 290 -10.21 -41.98 -19.62
C ASN A 290 -10.72 -43.26 -20.32
N GLY A 291 -12.03 -43.50 -20.38
CA GLY A 291 -12.60 -44.74 -20.90
C GLY A 291 -12.28 -45.97 -20.05
N ARG A 292 -12.17 -45.78 -18.73
CA ARG A 292 -11.88 -46.82 -17.72
C ARG A 292 -13.15 -47.13 -16.90
N PRO A 293 -13.28 -48.35 -16.32
CA PRO A 293 -14.40 -48.68 -15.46
C PRO A 293 -14.39 -47.82 -14.18
N GLU A 294 -15.58 -47.54 -13.66
CA GLU A 294 -15.79 -46.84 -12.39
C GLU A 294 -15.60 -47.83 -11.24
N THR A 295 -14.47 -47.76 -10.53
CA THR A 295 -14.10 -48.73 -9.48
C THR A 295 -14.42 -48.27 -8.06
N LEU A 296 -14.62 -46.97 -7.83
CA LEU A 296 -14.92 -46.41 -6.51
C LEU A 296 -16.44 -46.22 -6.33
N THR A 297 -16.97 -46.65 -5.18
CA THR A 297 -18.37 -46.46 -4.78
C THR A 297 -18.48 -45.77 -3.43
N LEU A 298 -19.63 -45.12 -3.17
CA LEU A 298 -19.89 -44.42 -1.91
C LEU A 298 -19.93 -45.35 -0.70
N ASP A 299 -20.41 -46.58 -0.88
CA ASP A 299 -20.50 -47.56 0.21
C ASP A 299 -19.13 -48.03 0.71
N MET A 300 -18.09 -47.97 -0.13
CA MET A 300 -16.71 -48.26 0.28
C MET A 300 -16.16 -47.16 1.21
N LEU A 301 -16.42 -45.87 0.92
CA LEU A 301 -16.03 -44.78 1.84
C LEU A 301 -16.83 -44.84 3.16
N ARG A 302 -18.12 -45.17 3.09
CA ARG A 302 -18.97 -45.37 4.28
C ARG A 302 -18.58 -46.62 5.09
N ALA A 303 -18.04 -47.66 4.45
CA ALA A 303 -17.50 -48.83 5.15
C ALA A 303 -16.29 -48.46 6.01
N VAL A 304 -15.41 -47.58 5.53
CA VAL A 304 -14.27 -47.06 6.30
C VAL A 304 -14.74 -46.32 7.56
N ASP A 305 -15.76 -45.45 7.47
CA ASP A 305 -16.29 -44.77 8.67
C ASP A 305 -16.88 -45.75 9.68
N ARG A 306 -17.65 -46.75 9.22
CA ARG A 306 -18.20 -47.79 10.11
C ARG A 306 -17.08 -48.57 10.82
N HIS A 307 -16.00 -48.90 10.11
CA HIS A 307 -14.88 -49.64 10.67
C HIS A 307 -14.09 -48.82 11.70
N CYS A 308 -13.75 -47.56 11.40
CA CYS A 308 -13.02 -46.69 12.31
C CYS A 308 -13.85 -46.33 13.56
N ASN A 309 -15.16 -46.10 13.41
CA ASN A 309 -16.04 -45.81 14.54
C ASN A 309 -16.31 -47.04 15.42
N ALA A 310 -16.32 -48.25 14.86
CA ALA A 310 -16.43 -49.48 15.65
C ALA A 310 -15.20 -49.67 16.58
N GLY A 311 -14.00 -49.34 16.09
CA GLY A 311 -12.74 -49.44 16.84
C GLY A 311 -12.57 -48.44 18.00
N SER A 312 -13.49 -47.48 18.18
CA SER A 312 -13.43 -46.49 19.28
C SER A 312 -14.36 -46.83 20.46
N SER A 313 -14.73 -48.10 20.65
CA SER A 313 -15.79 -48.52 21.57
C SER A 313 -15.32 -49.29 22.83
N GLU A 314 -14.01 -49.41 23.09
CA GLU A 314 -13.47 -50.25 24.17
C GLU A 314 -12.65 -49.55 25.27
N ASP A 315 -12.48 -48.22 25.24
CA ASP A 315 -11.89 -47.49 26.38
C ASP A 315 -12.48 -46.08 26.56
N ASP A 316 -12.40 -45.55 27.79
CA ASP A 316 -12.95 -44.27 28.26
C ASP A 316 -14.47 -44.07 28.20
N GLY A 317 -15.16 -44.46 29.28
CA GLY A 317 -16.51 -43.99 29.57
C GLY A 317 -16.53 -42.61 30.24
N VAL A 318 -16.99 -41.56 29.52
CA VAL A 318 -17.72 -40.39 30.09
C VAL A 318 -18.40 -39.57 28.97
N SER A 319 -19.66 -39.19 29.21
CA SER A 319 -20.49 -38.21 28.50
C SER A 319 -20.80 -38.42 27.00
N SER A 320 -22.10 -38.66 26.76
CA SER A 320 -22.77 -38.65 25.46
C SER A 320 -22.63 -37.33 24.68
N VAL A 321 -22.29 -37.42 23.40
CA VAL A 321 -22.58 -36.39 22.38
C VAL A 321 -23.34 -37.05 21.22
N ALA A 322 -24.26 -36.31 20.61
CA ALA A 322 -25.36 -36.79 19.79
C ALA A 322 -24.98 -37.71 18.61
N ALA A 323 -25.90 -38.63 18.29
CA ALA A 323 -25.86 -39.47 17.09
C ALA A 323 -25.82 -38.63 15.80
N PRO A 324 -25.16 -39.11 14.73
CA PRO A 324 -25.23 -38.47 13.43
C PRO A 324 -26.65 -38.56 12.86
N VAL A 325 -27.23 -37.42 12.49
CA VAL A 325 -28.54 -37.34 11.86
C VAL A 325 -28.49 -38.04 10.50
N GLU A 326 -29.48 -38.89 10.22
CA GLU A 326 -29.68 -39.50 8.91
C GLU A 326 -29.98 -38.40 7.87
N ALA A 327 -29.01 -38.11 7.02
CA ALA A 327 -29.24 -37.32 5.81
C ALA A 327 -29.88 -38.23 4.75
N ASP A 328 -31.22 -38.24 4.77
CA ASP A 328 -32.05 -39.01 3.85
C ASP A 328 -31.75 -38.66 2.38
N VAL A 329 -31.61 -39.69 1.54
CA VAL A 329 -31.18 -39.52 0.14
C VAL A 329 -32.42 -39.35 -0.75
N THR A 330 -33.00 -38.15 -0.73
CA THR A 330 -33.94 -37.73 -1.77
C THR A 330 -33.17 -37.32 -3.04
N PRO A 331 -33.39 -37.97 -4.21
CA PRO A 331 -32.74 -37.59 -5.46
C PRO A 331 -33.36 -36.30 -6.05
N GLY A 332 -33.04 -35.16 -5.46
CA GLY A 332 -33.64 -33.87 -5.82
C GLY A 332 -33.08 -32.64 -5.09
N GLY A 333 -31.85 -32.71 -4.56
CA GLY A 333 -31.23 -31.59 -3.83
C GLY A 333 -30.90 -30.40 -4.74
N SER A 334 -31.48 -29.24 -4.43
CA SER A 334 -31.14 -27.97 -5.08
C SER A 334 -29.66 -27.61 -4.88
N LYS A 335 -29.00 -27.13 -5.93
CA LYS A 335 -27.63 -26.60 -5.82
C LYS A 335 -27.60 -25.45 -4.79
N LEU A 336 -26.85 -25.65 -3.71
CA LEU A 336 -26.58 -24.61 -2.70
C LEU A 336 -26.05 -23.34 -3.36
N SER A 337 -26.44 -22.16 -2.84
CA SER A 337 -26.00 -20.89 -3.41
C SER A 337 -24.50 -20.72 -3.25
N HIS A 338 -23.85 -20.13 -4.27
CA HIS A 338 -22.41 -19.81 -4.20
C HIS A 338 -22.07 -18.94 -2.98
N VAL A 339 -23.00 -18.10 -2.51
CA VAL A 339 -22.84 -17.25 -1.32
C VAL A 339 -22.90 -18.06 -0.03
N GLU A 340 -23.72 -19.12 0.03
CA GLU A 340 -23.85 -20.00 1.20
C GLU A 340 -22.60 -20.87 1.35
N ILE A 341 -22.12 -21.45 0.24
CA ILE A 341 -20.87 -22.22 0.19
C ILE A 341 -19.69 -21.35 0.67
N LEU A 342 -19.58 -20.10 0.21
CA LEU A 342 -18.56 -19.15 0.68
C LEU A 342 -18.69 -18.87 2.18
N ARG A 343 -19.92 -18.63 2.67
CA ARG A 343 -20.19 -18.32 4.09
C ARG A 343 -19.84 -19.48 5.02
N GLU A 344 -20.11 -20.73 4.61
CA GLU A 344 -19.73 -21.92 5.36
C GLU A 344 -18.22 -22.17 5.30
N SER A 345 -17.59 -22.04 4.13
CA SER A 345 -16.12 -22.15 3.97
C SER A 345 -15.34 -21.16 4.84
N PHE A 346 -15.83 -19.93 5.03
CA PHE A 346 -15.20 -18.96 5.94
C PHE A 346 -15.51 -19.22 7.42
N ARG A 347 -16.56 -19.97 7.76
CA ARG A 347 -16.87 -20.36 9.16
C ARG A 347 -15.86 -21.37 9.71
N ASP A 348 -15.21 -22.13 8.83
CA ASP A 348 -14.12 -23.06 9.15
C ASP A 348 -12.75 -22.39 9.29
N TYR A 349 -12.64 -21.05 9.19
CA TYR A 349 -11.37 -20.34 9.37
C TYR A 349 -10.91 -20.42 10.83
N ASN A 350 -10.03 -21.40 11.11
CA ASN A 350 -9.56 -21.69 12.46
C ASN A 350 -8.03 -21.93 12.48
N ALA A 351 -7.35 -21.36 13.48
CA ALA A 351 -5.90 -21.43 13.67
C ALA A 351 -5.36 -22.87 13.88
N ASP A 352 -6.25 -23.85 14.09
CA ASP A 352 -5.90 -25.26 14.27
C ASP A 352 -5.17 -25.88 13.06
N ASN A 353 -5.33 -25.36 11.85
CA ASN A 353 -4.57 -25.84 10.69
C ASN A 353 -3.06 -25.53 10.80
N TYR A 354 -2.67 -24.43 11.44
CA TYR A 354 -1.27 -24.14 11.74
C TYR A 354 -0.74 -25.03 12.88
N LYS A 355 -1.57 -25.33 13.89
CA LYS A 355 -1.19 -26.25 14.99
C LYS A 355 -0.87 -27.65 14.45
N LYS A 356 -1.67 -28.16 13.50
CA LYS A 356 -1.47 -29.46 12.84
C LYS A 356 -0.12 -29.61 12.13
N LEU A 357 0.46 -28.53 11.60
CA LEU A 357 1.81 -28.56 10.98
C LEU A 357 2.93 -28.85 11.98
N PHE A 358 2.68 -28.65 13.27
CA PHE A 358 3.62 -28.91 14.37
C PHE A 358 3.07 -29.96 15.36
N ALA A 359 2.04 -30.71 14.96
CA ALA A 359 1.50 -31.80 15.76
C ALA A 359 2.45 -33.00 15.74
N GLY A 360 3.03 -33.33 16.89
CA GLY A 360 3.98 -34.44 17.02
C GLY A 360 5.43 -34.07 16.67
N ARG A 361 6.39 -34.77 17.29
CA ARG A 361 7.82 -34.43 17.22
C ARG A 361 8.42 -34.58 15.81
N LYS A 362 8.07 -35.65 15.09
CA LYS A 362 8.59 -35.93 13.74
C LYS A 362 8.07 -34.90 12.72
N MET A 363 6.77 -34.63 12.73
CA MET A 363 6.15 -33.63 11.86
C MET A 363 6.72 -32.23 12.12
N ALA A 364 6.81 -31.80 13.39
CA ALA A 364 7.38 -30.50 13.75
C ALA A 364 8.84 -30.34 13.28
N GLN A 365 9.66 -31.40 13.39
CA GLN A 365 11.03 -31.41 12.86
C GLN A 365 11.04 -31.29 11.32
N HIS A 366 10.23 -32.08 10.63
CA HIS A 366 10.13 -32.05 9.17
C HIS A 366 9.67 -30.68 8.63
N THR A 367 8.60 -30.13 9.20
CA THR A 367 8.10 -28.78 8.89
C THR A 367 9.19 -27.73 9.11
N SER A 368 9.87 -27.74 10.26
CA SER A 368 10.91 -26.76 10.60
C SER A 368 12.13 -26.82 9.68
N VAL A 369 12.59 -28.03 9.32
CA VAL A 369 13.72 -28.22 8.39
C VAL A 369 13.33 -27.78 6.98
N THR A 370 12.12 -28.13 6.52
CA THR A 370 11.62 -27.70 5.20
C THR A 370 11.53 -26.17 5.12
N PHE A 371 10.97 -25.53 6.15
CA PHE A 371 10.86 -24.08 6.25
C PHE A 371 12.23 -23.38 6.28
N LEU A 372 13.21 -23.95 6.98
CA LEU A 372 14.58 -23.44 6.99
C LEU A 372 15.23 -23.52 5.60
N ILE A 373 15.07 -24.64 4.88
CA ILE A 373 15.61 -24.82 3.52
C ILE A 373 15.02 -23.77 2.56
N TRP A 374 13.70 -23.57 2.59
CA TRP A 374 13.07 -22.56 1.72
C TRP A 374 13.57 -21.14 2.01
N LEU A 375 13.73 -20.79 3.30
CA LEU A 375 14.28 -19.49 3.70
C LEU A 375 15.74 -19.29 3.25
N THR A 376 16.61 -20.30 3.43
CA THR A 376 18.04 -20.18 3.08
C THR A 376 18.27 -20.19 1.57
N VAL A 377 17.58 -21.06 0.82
CA VAL A 377 17.62 -21.09 -0.65
C VAL A 377 17.08 -19.77 -1.21
N GLY A 378 15.97 -19.27 -0.66
CA GLY A 378 15.39 -17.98 -1.05
C GLY A 378 16.30 -16.78 -0.83
N MET A 379 17.19 -16.84 0.16
CA MET A 379 18.21 -15.81 0.39
C MET A 379 19.45 -16.00 -0.50
N ALA A 380 19.99 -17.22 -0.56
CA ALA A 380 21.26 -17.49 -1.23
C ALA A 380 21.17 -17.29 -2.75
N TYR A 381 20.13 -17.83 -3.40
CA TYR A 381 20.04 -17.84 -4.86
C TYR A 381 19.99 -16.43 -5.46
N PRO A 382 19.11 -15.49 -5.03
CA PRO A 382 19.09 -14.15 -5.60
C PRO A 382 20.35 -13.32 -5.27
N LEU A 383 21.00 -13.56 -4.12
CA LEU A 383 22.26 -12.89 -3.78
C LEU A 383 23.38 -13.23 -4.77
N TYR A 384 23.60 -14.53 -5.05
CA TYR A 384 24.67 -14.95 -5.95
C TYR A 384 24.51 -14.34 -7.36
N PHE A 385 23.33 -14.42 -7.95
CA PHE A 385 23.08 -13.85 -9.28
C PHE A 385 23.13 -12.32 -9.32
N ALA A 386 22.86 -11.62 -8.21
CA ALA A 386 23.02 -10.17 -8.13
C ALA A 386 24.50 -9.73 -8.01
N PHE A 387 25.33 -10.51 -7.30
CA PHE A 387 26.73 -10.15 -7.08
C PHE A 387 27.68 -10.52 -8.20
N ILE A 388 27.46 -11.64 -8.91
CA ILE A 388 28.42 -12.12 -9.91
C ILE A 388 28.70 -11.09 -11.02
N PRO A 389 27.71 -10.45 -11.68
CA PRO A 389 27.97 -9.43 -12.69
C PRO A 389 28.75 -8.23 -12.12
N SER A 390 28.41 -7.81 -10.91
CA SER A 390 29.09 -6.70 -10.20
C SER A 390 30.54 -7.03 -9.86
N TYR A 391 30.82 -8.29 -9.51
CA TYR A 391 32.16 -8.79 -9.18
C TYR A 391 33.02 -9.00 -10.44
N LEU A 392 32.48 -9.56 -11.51
CA LEU A 392 33.22 -9.71 -12.77
C LEU A 392 33.61 -8.34 -13.36
N ALA A 393 32.73 -7.33 -13.22
CA ALA A 393 33.01 -5.95 -13.62
C ALA A 393 34.15 -5.26 -12.82
N THR A 394 34.64 -5.83 -11.71
CA THR A 394 35.84 -5.29 -11.03
C THR A 394 37.16 -5.84 -11.60
N LYS A 395 37.12 -6.77 -12.56
CA LYS A 395 38.32 -7.36 -13.17
C LYS A 395 38.72 -6.56 -14.41
N GLU A 396 39.89 -5.95 -14.38
CA GLU A 396 40.44 -5.15 -15.50
C GLU A 396 40.55 -5.95 -16.82
N THR A 397 40.63 -7.28 -16.75
CA THR A 397 40.71 -8.18 -17.90
C THR A 397 39.36 -8.58 -18.51
N TYR A 398 38.24 -8.21 -17.89
CA TYR A 398 36.90 -8.61 -18.31
C TYR A 398 36.16 -7.44 -18.97
N SER A 399 35.92 -7.56 -20.27
CA SER A 399 34.98 -6.72 -21.02
C SER A 399 33.89 -7.59 -21.64
N ALA A 400 32.64 -7.16 -21.49
CA ALA A 400 31.47 -7.80 -22.09
C ALA A 400 30.80 -6.84 -23.08
N ASN A 401 30.16 -7.37 -24.11
CA ASN A 401 29.40 -6.61 -25.07
C ASN A 401 28.07 -6.15 -24.44
N THR A 402 27.98 -4.85 -24.17
CA THR A 402 26.85 -4.19 -23.48
C THR A 402 25.68 -3.80 -24.39
N SER A 403 25.70 -4.18 -25.67
CA SER A 403 24.55 -3.93 -26.57
C SER A 403 23.29 -4.67 -26.09
N LEU A 404 22.12 -4.04 -26.27
CA LEU A 404 20.83 -4.62 -25.87
C LEU A 404 20.57 -5.94 -26.59
N ASP A 405 20.89 -6.01 -27.89
CA ASP A 405 20.76 -7.22 -28.71
C ASP A 405 21.59 -8.38 -28.14
N HIS A 406 22.88 -8.16 -27.86
CA HIS A 406 23.74 -9.18 -27.27
C HIS A 406 23.27 -9.59 -25.87
N THR A 407 22.84 -8.63 -25.05
CA THR A 407 22.36 -8.88 -23.68
C THR A 407 21.13 -9.80 -23.67
N TYR A 408 20.11 -9.49 -24.48
CA TYR A 408 18.90 -10.31 -24.54
C TYR A 408 19.10 -11.62 -25.32
N MET A 409 20.02 -11.68 -26.29
CA MET A 409 20.46 -12.92 -26.93
C MET A 409 21.10 -13.87 -25.90
N VAL A 410 22.07 -13.40 -25.11
CA VAL A 410 22.72 -14.20 -24.05
C VAL A 410 21.68 -14.68 -23.03
N TYR A 411 20.78 -13.80 -22.61
CA TYR A 411 19.67 -14.16 -21.72
C TYR A 411 18.77 -15.27 -22.31
N CYS A 412 18.49 -15.24 -23.62
CA CYS A 412 17.75 -16.29 -24.33
C CYS A 412 18.52 -17.62 -24.37
N ILE A 413 19.84 -17.59 -24.58
CA ILE A 413 20.71 -18.78 -24.56
C ILE A 413 20.71 -19.45 -23.19
N VAL A 414 20.97 -18.68 -22.13
CA VAL A 414 21.00 -19.17 -20.73
C VAL A 414 19.64 -19.72 -20.31
N SER A 415 18.56 -19.03 -20.68
CA SER A 415 17.19 -19.48 -20.40
C SER A 415 16.86 -20.80 -21.11
N SER A 416 17.32 -20.97 -22.36
CA SER A 416 17.13 -22.20 -23.13
C SER A 416 17.89 -23.38 -22.52
N ALA A 417 19.12 -23.16 -22.02
CA ALA A 417 19.88 -24.16 -21.28
C ALA A 417 19.17 -24.57 -19.97
N GLY A 418 18.60 -23.60 -19.24
CA GLY A 418 17.90 -23.82 -17.96
C GLY A 418 16.77 -24.87 -18.02
N VAL A 419 16.08 -25.00 -19.16
CA VAL A 419 15.02 -26.01 -19.39
C VAL A 419 15.50 -27.45 -19.20
N ILE A 420 16.80 -27.73 -19.44
CA ILE A 420 17.38 -29.07 -19.31
C ILE A 420 17.38 -29.54 -17.84
N GLY A 421 17.57 -28.62 -16.90
CA GLY A 421 17.68 -28.92 -15.45
C GLY A 421 16.48 -29.68 -14.88
N PRO A 422 15.25 -29.15 -14.98
CA PRO A 422 14.05 -29.82 -14.47
C PRO A 422 13.71 -31.14 -15.18
N ILE A 423 14.01 -31.24 -16.48
CA ILE A 423 13.79 -32.47 -17.25
C ILE A 423 14.74 -33.57 -16.75
N ALA A 424 16.03 -33.24 -16.58
CA ALA A 424 17.00 -34.15 -15.99
C ALA A 424 16.62 -34.53 -14.55
N ALA A 425 16.16 -33.57 -13.74
CA ALA A 425 15.69 -33.82 -12.38
C ALA A 425 14.56 -34.85 -12.35
N GLY A 426 13.56 -34.74 -13.22
CA GLY A 426 12.45 -35.69 -13.33
C GLY A 426 12.89 -37.13 -13.56
N PHE A 427 13.88 -37.36 -14.43
CA PHE A 427 14.46 -38.69 -14.65
C PHE A 427 15.39 -39.14 -13.51
N CYS A 428 16.14 -38.22 -12.90
CA CYS A 428 17.10 -38.54 -11.84
C CYS A 428 16.43 -38.89 -10.51
N VAL A 429 15.26 -38.33 -10.17
CA VAL A 429 14.55 -38.66 -8.92
C VAL A 429 13.97 -40.07 -8.89
N GLU A 430 13.70 -40.68 -10.04
CA GLU A 430 13.25 -42.08 -10.16
C GLU A 430 14.37 -43.10 -9.95
N THR A 431 15.63 -42.64 -9.88
CA THR A 431 16.77 -43.52 -9.57
C THR A 431 16.81 -43.89 -8.09
N ARG A 432 17.65 -44.89 -7.74
CA ARG A 432 17.87 -45.40 -6.36
C ARG A 432 18.17 -44.34 -5.28
N PHE A 433 18.49 -43.11 -5.67
CA PHE A 433 18.83 -42.01 -4.77
C PHE A 433 17.58 -41.23 -4.31
N GLY A 434 16.49 -41.23 -5.09
CA GLY A 434 15.25 -40.53 -4.74
C GLY A 434 15.38 -39.01 -4.64
N ARG A 435 14.28 -38.34 -4.29
CA ARG A 435 14.20 -36.87 -4.19
C ARG A 435 15.18 -36.28 -3.17
N ARG A 436 15.32 -36.88 -1.99
CA ARG A 436 16.15 -36.34 -0.89
C ARG A 436 17.63 -36.23 -1.24
N TRP A 437 18.23 -37.30 -1.78
CA TRP A 437 19.66 -37.28 -2.13
C TRP A 437 19.93 -36.49 -3.40
N MET A 438 19.01 -36.49 -4.38
CA MET A 438 19.14 -35.66 -5.58
C MET A 438 19.15 -34.17 -5.25
N MET A 439 18.26 -33.70 -4.37
CA MET A 439 18.26 -32.32 -3.87
C MET A 439 19.58 -31.93 -3.18
N ALA A 440 20.08 -32.79 -2.27
CA ALA A 440 21.32 -32.52 -1.54
C ALA A 440 22.55 -32.53 -2.47
N ALA A 441 22.61 -33.45 -3.42
CA ALA A 441 23.69 -33.53 -4.41
C ALA A 441 23.67 -32.33 -5.36
N SER A 442 22.48 -31.90 -5.83
CA SER A 442 22.36 -30.71 -6.67
C SER A 442 22.80 -29.46 -5.93
N ALA A 443 22.36 -29.24 -4.68
CA ALA A 443 22.75 -28.07 -3.89
C ALA A 443 24.28 -27.93 -3.70
N VAL A 444 24.95 -29.03 -3.37
CA VAL A 444 26.43 -29.05 -3.25
C VAL A 444 27.10 -28.75 -4.59
N MET A 445 26.58 -29.31 -5.68
CA MET A 445 27.11 -29.08 -7.03
C MET A 445 26.86 -27.64 -7.51
N THR A 446 25.66 -27.08 -7.31
CA THR A 446 25.32 -25.67 -7.57
C THR A 446 26.29 -24.76 -6.81
N GLY A 447 26.51 -24.99 -5.52
CA GLY A 447 27.44 -24.20 -4.70
C GLY A 447 28.89 -24.27 -5.20
N ALA A 448 29.37 -25.45 -5.59
CA ALA A 448 30.72 -25.63 -6.15
C ALA A 448 30.89 -24.89 -7.50
N PHE A 449 29.88 -24.95 -8.38
CA PHE A 449 29.90 -24.24 -9.66
C PHE A 449 29.80 -22.72 -9.49
N LEU A 450 28.96 -22.22 -8.57
CA LEU A 450 28.88 -20.78 -8.24
C LEU A 450 30.20 -20.26 -7.65
N PHE A 451 30.89 -21.05 -6.83
CA PHE A 451 32.23 -20.70 -6.34
C PHE A 451 33.25 -20.66 -7.48
N ALA A 452 33.26 -21.68 -8.36
CA ALA A 452 34.15 -21.74 -9.52
C ALA A 452 33.90 -20.60 -10.54
N TYR A 453 32.66 -20.13 -10.66
CA TYR A 453 32.27 -19.00 -11.52
C TYR A 453 33.03 -17.72 -11.13
N THR A 454 33.40 -17.51 -9.86
CA THR A 454 34.25 -16.37 -9.46
C THR A 454 35.64 -16.37 -10.11
N ALA A 455 36.12 -17.48 -10.68
CA ALA A 455 37.38 -17.53 -11.42
C ALA A 455 37.28 -17.04 -12.87
N VAL A 456 36.07 -16.84 -13.43
CA VAL A 456 35.86 -16.44 -14.83
C VAL A 456 36.52 -15.09 -15.16
N GLY A 457 37.11 -15.01 -16.35
CA GLY A 457 37.74 -13.77 -16.87
C GLY A 457 37.49 -13.52 -18.36
N THR A 458 36.63 -14.30 -19.03
CA THR A 458 36.26 -14.10 -20.44
C THR A 458 34.75 -14.24 -20.62
N GLU A 459 34.18 -13.50 -21.56
CA GLU A 459 32.73 -13.49 -21.85
C GLU A 459 32.20 -14.89 -22.27
N ALA A 460 32.97 -15.64 -23.08
CA ALA A 460 32.59 -17.00 -23.45
C ALA A 460 32.55 -17.98 -22.25
N ALA A 461 33.46 -17.81 -21.28
CA ALA A 461 33.43 -18.59 -20.05
C ALA A 461 32.29 -18.14 -19.13
N ASP A 462 31.99 -16.83 -19.05
CA ASP A 462 30.85 -16.28 -18.34
C ASP A 462 29.53 -16.92 -18.81
N ILE A 463 29.23 -16.85 -20.11
CA ILE A 463 28.04 -17.47 -20.71
C ILE A 463 28.00 -18.98 -20.42
N GLY A 464 29.14 -19.67 -20.51
CA GLY A 464 29.25 -21.10 -20.18
C GLY A 464 28.89 -21.43 -18.72
N PHE A 465 29.38 -20.63 -17.77
CA PHE A 465 29.06 -20.77 -16.35
C PHE A 465 27.62 -20.36 -16.03
N GLN A 466 27.06 -19.35 -16.70
CA GLN A 466 25.62 -19.02 -16.59
C GLN A 466 24.75 -20.19 -17.05
N CYS A 467 25.04 -20.80 -18.20
CA CYS A 467 24.32 -21.99 -18.67
C CYS A 467 24.44 -23.17 -17.69
N ALA A 468 25.64 -23.45 -17.18
CA ALA A 468 25.86 -24.54 -16.22
C ALA A 468 25.11 -24.31 -14.89
N THR A 469 25.21 -23.11 -14.32
CA THR A 469 24.53 -22.76 -13.07
C THR A 469 23.01 -22.65 -13.24
N ALA A 470 22.51 -22.25 -14.42
CA ALA A 470 21.08 -22.31 -14.75
C ALA A 470 20.55 -23.75 -14.80
N ILE A 471 21.27 -24.69 -15.40
CA ILE A 471 20.89 -26.11 -15.41
C ILE A 471 20.85 -26.68 -13.97
N LEU A 472 21.92 -26.44 -13.20
CA LEU A 472 22.07 -26.97 -11.84
C LEU A 472 21.06 -26.37 -10.85
N GLY A 473 20.90 -25.05 -10.86
CA GLY A 473 19.94 -24.37 -9.99
C GLY A 473 18.49 -24.74 -10.31
N ASN A 474 18.12 -24.85 -11.59
CA ASN A 474 16.76 -25.26 -11.96
C ASN A 474 16.50 -26.75 -11.69
N PHE A 475 17.52 -27.61 -11.75
CA PHE A 475 17.42 -28.99 -11.27
C PHE A 475 17.08 -29.03 -9.77
N GLU A 476 17.84 -28.28 -8.95
CA GLU A 476 17.64 -28.20 -7.50
C GLU A 476 16.24 -27.69 -7.14
N TYR A 477 15.82 -26.58 -7.76
CA TYR A 477 14.48 -26.03 -7.58
C TYR A 477 13.37 -27.00 -7.98
N ALA A 478 13.51 -27.72 -9.09
CA ALA A 478 12.51 -28.68 -9.55
C ALA A 478 12.25 -29.79 -8.51
N VAL A 479 13.31 -30.29 -7.87
CA VAL A 479 13.16 -31.30 -6.80
C VAL A 479 12.56 -30.68 -5.53
N MET A 480 12.94 -29.44 -5.17
CA MET A 480 12.42 -28.75 -3.97
C MET A 480 10.92 -28.41 -4.07
N TYR A 481 10.48 -27.87 -5.20
CA TYR A 481 9.08 -27.51 -5.44
C TYR A 481 8.15 -28.74 -5.49
N ALA A 482 8.63 -29.89 -5.96
CA ALA A 482 7.87 -31.15 -5.94
C ALA A 482 7.84 -31.82 -4.55
N PHE A 483 9.00 -31.90 -3.88
CA PHE A 483 9.13 -32.56 -2.58
C PHE A 483 8.25 -31.92 -1.49
N THR A 484 8.09 -30.59 -1.54
CA THR A 484 7.38 -29.84 -0.50
C THR A 484 5.89 -30.26 -0.37
N PRO A 485 5.03 -30.14 -1.40
CA PRO A 485 3.63 -30.57 -1.31
C PRO A 485 3.46 -32.08 -1.14
N GLU A 486 4.38 -32.91 -1.65
CA GLU A 486 4.39 -34.35 -1.40
C GLU A 486 4.55 -34.69 0.08
N SER A 487 5.40 -33.93 0.78
CA SER A 487 5.78 -34.20 2.18
C SER A 487 4.72 -33.79 3.21
N PHE A 488 3.72 -33.00 2.82
CA PHE A 488 2.60 -32.60 3.68
C PHE A 488 1.33 -33.41 3.39
N PRO A 489 0.54 -33.74 4.43
CA PRO A 489 -0.72 -34.46 4.26
C PRO A 489 -1.81 -33.52 3.74
N GLY A 490 -2.71 -34.04 2.90
CA GLY A 490 -3.73 -33.27 2.15
C GLY A 490 -4.45 -32.15 2.92
N PRO A 491 -4.94 -32.36 4.17
CA PRO A 491 -5.74 -31.35 4.88
C PRO A 491 -4.97 -30.07 5.28
N VAL A 492 -3.63 -30.11 5.32
CA VAL A 492 -2.78 -28.95 5.64
C VAL A 492 -1.69 -28.71 4.58
N ARG A 493 -1.80 -29.39 3.44
CA ARG A 493 -0.82 -29.31 2.35
C ARG A 493 -0.73 -27.92 1.73
N GLY A 494 -1.86 -27.26 1.49
CA GLY A 494 -1.89 -25.91 0.94
C GLY A 494 -1.23 -24.92 1.89
N THR A 495 -1.61 -24.97 3.16
CA THR A 495 -1.06 -24.15 4.25
C THR A 495 0.46 -24.37 4.41
N GLY A 496 0.92 -25.62 4.52
CA GLY A 496 2.35 -25.93 4.68
C GLY A 496 3.19 -25.49 3.47
N THR A 497 2.69 -25.73 2.25
CA THR A 497 3.38 -25.33 1.01
C THR A 497 3.37 -23.81 0.82
N GLY A 498 2.26 -23.13 1.16
CA GLY A 498 2.14 -21.67 1.10
C GLY A 498 3.03 -20.94 2.10
N VAL A 499 3.20 -21.47 3.31
CA VAL A 499 4.15 -20.92 4.30
C VAL A 499 5.60 -21.15 3.87
N ALA A 500 5.93 -22.34 3.35
CA ALA A 500 7.27 -22.60 2.80
C ALA A 500 7.60 -21.64 1.64
N ALA A 501 6.67 -21.47 0.69
CA ALA A 501 6.78 -20.48 -0.38
C ALA A 501 6.97 -19.06 0.16
N THR A 502 6.17 -18.66 1.16
CA THR A 502 6.28 -17.34 1.81
C THR A 502 7.67 -17.10 2.39
N LEU A 503 8.27 -18.08 3.07
CA LEU A 503 9.61 -17.98 3.65
C LEU A 503 10.71 -17.80 2.59
N LEU A 504 10.59 -18.48 1.44
CA LEU A 504 11.50 -18.24 0.31
C LEU A 504 11.37 -16.83 -0.27
N ARG A 505 10.15 -16.28 -0.32
CA ARG A 505 9.92 -14.89 -0.77
C ARG A 505 10.45 -13.87 0.26
N VAL A 506 10.37 -14.15 1.55
CA VAL A 506 11.04 -13.36 2.61
C VAL A 506 12.56 -13.41 2.44
N GLY A 507 13.14 -14.59 2.18
CA GLY A 507 14.56 -14.72 1.85
C GLY A 507 14.98 -13.87 0.65
N GLY A 508 14.18 -13.89 -0.43
CA GLY A 508 14.43 -13.10 -1.65
C GLY A 508 14.27 -11.59 -1.46
N LEU A 509 13.38 -11.16 -0.56
CA LEU A 509 13.26 -9.77 -0.13
C LEU A 509 14.50 -9.30 0.64
N VAL A 510 14.96 -10.09 1.61
CA VAL A 510 16.23 -9.82 2.33
C VAL A 510 17.42 -9.79 1.38
N ALA A 511 17.47 -10.71 0.41
CA ALA A 511 18.50 -10.72 -0.62
C ALA A 511 18.52 -9.43 -1.47
N SER A 512 17.34 -8.95 -1.86
CA SER A 512 17.18 -7.71 -2.63
C SER A 512 17.67 -6.48 -1.86
N PHE A 513 17.45 -6.44 -0.54
CA PHE A 513 18.00 -5.39 0.32
C PHE A 513 19.52 -5.48 0.44
N VAL A 514 20.08 -6.65 0.79
CA VAL A 514 21.53 -6.84 0.95
C VAL A 514 22.29 -6.51 -0.34
N SER A 515 21.76 -6.88 -1.51
CA SER A 515 22.31 -6.47 -2.80
C SER A 515 22.34 -4.95 -3.00
N THR A 516 21.26 -4.26 -2.61
CA THR A 516 21.13 -2.79 -2.72
C THR A 516 22.06 -2.04 -1.75
N LEU A 517 22.41 -2.65 -0.62
CA LEU A 517 23.32 -2.06 0.36
C LEU A 517 24.80 -2.23 -0.04
N ILE A 518 25.17 -3.42 -0.53
CA ILE A 518 26.56 -3.75 -0.85
C ILE A 518 27.02 -3.15 -2.19
N SER A 519 26.11 -2.91 -3.15
CA SER A 519 26.44 -2.21 -4.40
C SER A 519 27.05 -0.82 -4.19
N ASN A 520 26.65 -0.13 -3.11
CA ASN A 520 27.18 1.18 -2.71
C ASN A 520 28.60 1.10 -2.10
N ILE A 521 29.05 -0.09 -1.71
CA ILE A 521 30.33 -0.33 -1.03
C ILE A 521 31.42 -0.78 -2.02
N ILE A 522 31.05 -1.54 -3.05
CA ILE A 522 32.00 -2.20 -3.97
C ILE A 522 32.59 -1.25 -5.03
N LYS A 523 31.97 -0.10 -5.33
CA LYS A 523 32.50 0.91 -6.29
C LYS A 523 33.04 2.18 -5.62
N PRO A 524 34.31 2.21 -5.15
CA PRO A 524 35.08 3.45 -5.11
C PRO A 524 35.47 3.85 -6.55
N SER A 525 35.39 5.14 -6.88
CA SER A 525 35.42 5.66 -8.25
C SER A 525 36.67 5.32 -9.08
N LYS A 526 36.46 5.01 -10.37
CA LYS A 526 37.24 5.54 -11.52
C LYS A 526 36.51 5.24 -12.85
N THR A 527 36.64 6.15 -13.81
CA THR A 527 36.26 5.99 -15.25
C THR A 527 34.85 5.49 -15.57
N GLN A 528 33.83 6.03 -14.91
CA GLN A 528 32.51 6.17 -15.53
C GLN A 528 32.11 7.64 -15.39
N GLN A 529 32.09 8.37 -16.51
CA GLN A 529 31.64 9.76 -16.53
C GLN A 529 30.17 9.76 -16.09
N PRO A 530 29.81 10.47 -15.00
CA PRO A 530 28.47 10.36 -14.46
C PRO A 530 27.48 10.92 -15.48
N SER A 531 26.52 10.10 -15.89
CA SER A 531 25.27 10.61 -16.46
C SER A 531 24.69 11.64 -15.48
N SER A 532 24.07 12.71 -15.99
CA SER A 532 23.63 13.86 -15.18
C SER A 532 22.80 13.44 -13.95
N ILE A 533 22.04 12.35 -14.07
CA ILE A 533 21.26 11.69 -13.03
C ILE A 533 22.11 11.25 -11.82
N THR A 534 23.36 10.82 -12.01
CA THR A 534 24.25 10.43 -10.89
C THR A 534 24.74 11.65 -10.10
N ILE A 535 24.94 12.80 -10.76
CA ILE A 535 25.25 14.07 -10.07
C ILE A 535 24.02 14.55 -9.29
N ILE A 536 22.81 14.37 -9.83
CA ILE A 536 21.54 14.72 -9.17
C ILE A 536 21.28 13.80 -7.97
N SER A 537 21.48 12.49 -8.11
CA SER A 537 21.37 11.54 -6.99
C SER A 537 22.35 11.82 -5.86
N ALA A 538 23.58 12.26 -6.16
CA ALA A 538 24.54 12.70 -5.16
C ALA A 538 24.15 14.04 -4.50
N LYS A 539 23.46 14.93 -5.24
CA LYS A 539 22.95 16.21 -4.71
C LYS A 539 21.68 16.05 -3.85
N MET A 540 20.86 15.01 -4.07
CA MET A 540 19.69 14.70 -3.23
C MET A 540 20.04 13.95 -1.92
N THR A 541 21.32 13.67 -1.65
CA THR A 541 21.81 13.22 -0.34
C THR A 541 22.85 14.18 0.25
N GLY A 542 22.71 15.48 -0.04
CA GLY A 542 23.67 16.54 0.30
C GLY A 542 23.66 17.02 1.76
N ILE A 543 23.38 16.16 2.75
CA ILE A 543 23.56 16.45 4.17
C ILE A 543 24.42 15.34 4.78
N ASP A 544 25.70 15.61 5.05
CA ASP A 544 26.44 14.76 5.99
C ASP A 544 25.83 14.99 7.39
N TYR A 545 25.07 13.99 7.83
CA TYR A 545 24.31 14.04 9.07
C TYR A 545 25.21 14.18 10.29
N TYR A 546 26.41 13.59 10.28
CA TYR A 546 27.36 13.71 11.38
C TYR A 546 28.05 15.08 11.39
N GLU A 547 28.31 15.67 10.22
CA GLU A 547 28.76 17.05 10.07
C GLU A 547 27.69 18.04 10.56
N ARG A 548 26.41 17.82 10.23
CA ARG A 548 25.29 18.63 10.75
C ARG A 548 25.17 18.50 12.28
N LEU A 549 25.27 17.30 12.84
CA LEU A 549 25.24 17.08 14.29
C LEU A 549 26.41 17.77 15.02
N THR A 550 27.63 17.69 14.49
CA THR A 550 28.79 18.35 15.13
C THR A 550 28.76 19.87 14.97
N THR A 551 28.20 20.38 13.87
CA THR A 551 28.03 21.83 13.61
C THR A 551 26.98 22.47 14.51
N VAL A 552 25.84 21.79 14.76
CA VAL A 552 24.72 22.37 15.52
C VAL A 552 24.87 22.14 17.04
N CYS A 553 25.43 21.00 17.46
CA CYS A 553 25.61 20.64 18.88
C CYS A 553 26.89 21.24 19.50
N THR A 554 27.10 22.55 19.41
CA THR A 554 28.21 23.25 20.08
C THR A 554 27.85 23.61 21.54
N LEU A 555 28.87 23.78 22.40
CA LEU A 555 28.66 24.14 23.82
C LEU A 555 28.13 25.57 24.01
N ASP A 556 28.27 26.43 23.01
CA ASP A 556 27.75 27.80 23.04
C ASP A 556 26.26 27.88 22.64
N ASN A 557 25.71 26.83 22.02
CA ASN A 557 24.32 26.75 21.57
C ASN A 557 23.35 26.42 22.72
N THR A 558 23.24 27.36 23.67
CA THR A 558 22.33 27.25 24.84
C THR A 558 20.88 26.95 24.48
N ARG A 559 20.42 27.37 23.29
CA ARG A 559 19.07 27.07 22.77
C ARG A 559 18.83 25.59 22.50
N LEU A 560 19.86 24.83 22.13
CA LEU A 560 19.79 23.37 21.92
C LEU A 560 20.17 22.56 23.18
N LEU A 561 21.13 23.06 23.97
CA LEU A 561 21.60 22.34 25.16
C LEU A 561 20.49 22.09 26.20
N ILE A 562 19.60 23.07 26.42
CA ILE A 562 18.50 22.91 27.39
C ILE A 562 17.52 21.82 26.94
N PRO A 563 16.96 21.84 25.70
CA PRO A 563 16.07 20.77 25.25
C PRO A 563 16.71 19.39 25.14
N LEU A 564 18.00 19.33 24.79
CA LEU A 564 18.75 18.08 24.81
C LEU A 564 18.87 17.52 26.23
N ALA A 565 19.25 18.34 27.20
CA ALA A 565 19.39 17.92 28.60
C ALA A 565 18.06 17.43 29.21
N VAL A 566 16.95 18.14 28.95
CA VAL A 566 15.62 17.72 29.39
C VAL A 566 15.25 16.35 28.81
N SER A 567 15.54 16.10 27.53
CA SER A 567 15.25 14.83 26.86
C SER A 567 15.97 13.64 27.53
N TYR A 568 17.26 13.81 27.87
CA TYR A 568 18.01 12.82 28.64
C TYR A 568 17.45 12.60 30.05
N ILE A 569 17.07 13.67 30.75
CA ILE A 569 16.50 13.59 32.11
C ILE A 569 15.18 12.80 32.10
N VAL A 570 14.28 13.09 31.14
CA VAL A 570 13.01 12.37 31.03
C VAL A 570 13.24 10.88 30.74
N GLY A 571 14.13 10.54 29.81
CA GLY A 571 14.49 9.14 29.54
C GLY A 571 15.03 8.41 30.77
N TYR A 572 15.92 9.04 31.56
CA TYR A 572 16.44 8.45 32.79
C TYR A 572 15.35 8.29 33.86
N LEU A 573 14.40 9.22 33.94
CA LEU A 573 13.24 9.09 34.84
C LEU A 573 12.35 7.90 34.44
N GLN A 574 12.07 7.70 33.14
CA GLN A 574 11.30 6.54 32.65
C GLN A 574 11.93 5.22 33.12
N TYR A 575 13.22 5.02 32.87
CA TYR A 575 13.92 3.80 33.32
C TYR A 575 14.03 3.69 34.84
N THR A 576 14.15 4.80 35.56
CA THR A 576 14.13 4.81 37.03
C THR A 576 12.78 4.30 37.56
N TYR A 577 11.65 4.72 36.97
CA TYR A 577 10.33 4.21 37.34
C TYR A 577 10.15 2.74 36.96
N VAL A 578 10.59 2.32 35.76
CA VAL A 578 10.62 0.90 35.34
C VAL A 578 11.32 0.04 36.39
N ILE A 579 12.55 0.37 36.76
CA ILE A 579 13.35 -0.38 37.74
C ILE A 579 12.68 -0.36 39.12
N ARG A 580 12.15 0.78 39.56
CA ARG A 580 11.54 0.92 40.88
C ARG A 580 10.25 0.13 41.03
N LEU A 581 9.41 0.07 39.99
CA LEU A 581 8.21 -0.78 39.93
C LEU A 581 8.59 -2.27 39.92
N THR A 582 9.52 -2.67 39.05
CA THR A 582 10.10 -4.03 38.98
C THR A 582 10.70 -4.51 40.31
N LEU A 583 11.28 -3.61 41.11
CA LEU A 583 11.81 -3.91 42.45
C LEU A 583 10.72 -3.97 43.53
N ARG A 584 9.73 -3.08 43.49
CA ARG A 584 8.63 -2.99 44.49
C ARG A 584 7.58 -4.08 44.32
N GLU A 585 7.17 -4.34 43.08
CA GLU A 585 5.99 -5.14 42.72
C GLU A 585 6.36 -6.47 42.05
N GLY A 586 7.64 -6.68 41.74
CA GLY A 586 8.17 -7.93 41.18
C GLY A 586 7.71 -8.25 39.76
N LYS A 587 7.13 -7.27 39.06
CA LYS A 587 6.67 -7.32 37.67
C LYS A 587 6.94 -5.98 37.01
N GLY A 588 7.62 -5.97 35.88
CA GLY A 588 7.91 -4.75 35.12
C GLY A 588 6.70 -4.17 34.40
N PRO A 589 6.71 -2.86 34.09
CA PRO A 589 5.64 -2.20 33.34
C PRO A 589 5.73 -2.38 31.81
N MET A 590 6.85 -2.89 31.28
CA MET A 590 7.07 -3.04 29.83
C MET A 590 7.02 -4.50 29.39
N PRO A 591 6.45 -4.81 28.21
CA PRO A 591 6.48 -6.16 27.65
C PRO A 591 7.90 -6.56 27.21
N PHE A 592 8.22 -7.85 27.34
CA PHE A 592 9.57 -8.37 27.12
C PHE A 592 10.19 -8.02 25.75
N TRP A 593 9.41 -7.98 24.67
CA TRP A 593 9.92 -7.68 23.34
C TRP A 593 10.49 -6.27 23.21
N MET A 594 10.01 -5.32 24.02
CA MET A 594 10.55 -3.95 24.04
C MET A 594 11.96 -3.93 24.61
N HIS A 595 12.18 -4.62 25.73
CA HIS A 595 13.52 -4.74 26.31
C HIS A 595 14.52 -5.32 25.30
N SER A 596 14.12 -6.32 24.52
CA SER A 596 14.93 -6.84 23.41
C SER A 596 15.14 -5.82 22.27
N PHE A 597 14.14 -5.00 21.96
CA PHE A 597 14.26 -3.94 20.95
C PHE A 597 15.20 -2.81 21.40
N TYR A 598 15.02 -2.26 22.62
CA TYR A 598 15.90 -1.23 23.17
C TYR A 598 17.35 -1.74 23.31
N LEU A 599 17.55 -2.98 23.77
CA LEU A 599 18.88 -3.57 23.80
C LEU A 599 19.53 -3.61 22.40
N ALA A 600 18.78 -3.97 21.37
CA ALA A 600 19.28 -3.98 19.99
C ALA A 600 19.56 -2.56 19.46
N HIS A 601 18.68 -1.61 19.77
CA HIS A 601 18.77 -0.21 19.35
C HIS A 601 19.94 0.53 20.01
N ASP A 602 19.98 0.55 21.34
CA ASP A 602 20.90 1.39 22.11
C ASP A 602 22.34 0.92 21.96
N SER A 603 22.58 -0.39 21.94
CA SER A 603 23.92 -0.95 21.70
C SER A 603 24.43 -0.68 20.27
N THR A 604 23.56 -0.79 19.25
CA THR A 604 23.90 -0.50 17.85
C THR A 604 24.27 0.97 17.69
N TRP A 605 23.46 1.89 18.22
CA TRP A 605 23.75 3.32 18.12
C TRP A 605 24.89 3.77 19.04
N SER A 606 25.08 3.16 20.21
CA SER A 606 26.26 3.39 21.05
C SER A 606 27.56 3.09 20.29
N TYR A 607 27.62 1.95 19.59
CA TYR A 607 28.76 1.58 18.75
C TYR A 607 28.95 2.53 17.55
N LEU A 608 27.87 2.82 16.80
CA LEU A 608 27.94 3.69 15.62
C LEU A 608 28.38 5.11 15.98
N LEU A 609 27.83 5.70 17.05
CA LEU A 609 28.20 7.04 17.53
C LEU A 609 29.60 7.08 18.14
N GLY A 610 30.05 6.01 18.80
CA GLY A 610 31.42 5.90 19.30
C GLY A 610 32.44 5.85 18.17
N LYS A 611 32.11 5.19 17.05
CA LYS A 611 32.93 5.19 15.83
C LYS A 611 32.87 6.53 15.08
N ALA A 612 31.73 7.20 15.06
CA ALA A 612 31.63 8.54 14.50
C ALA A 612 32.43 9.56 15.32
N ALA A 613 32.38 9.49 16.66
CA ALA A 613 33.13 10.39 17.53
C ALA A 613 34.64 10.40 17.20
N THR A 614 35.27 9.23 16.97
CA THR A 614 36.69 9.17 16.61
C THR A 614 37.00 9.72 15.20
N GLN A 615 36.03 9.72 14.29
CA GLN A 615 36.17 10.29 12.95
C GLN A 615 36.01 11.82 12.94
N TYR A 616 35.12 12.37 13.77
CA TYR A 616 34.86 13.81 13.89
C TYR A 616 35.51 14.40 15.16
N GLY A 617 36.79 14.08 15.43
CA GLY A 617 37.63 14.78 16.41
C GLY A 617 37.25 14.62 17.90
N GLU A 618 36.66 13.48 18.28
CA GLU A 618 36.12 13.20 19.62
C GLU A 618 35.06 14.21 20.09
N HIS A 619 34.20 14.65 19.16
CA HIS A 619 33.16 15.63 19.43
C HIS A 619 32.26 15.22 20.62
N TRP A 620 32.16 16.13 21.60
CA TRP A 620 31.57 15.87 22.92
C TRP A 620 30.15 15.29 22.86
N PHE A 621 29.31 15.76 21.93
CA PHE A 621 27.94 15.30 21.76
C PHE A 621 27.88 13.83 21.30
N LEU A 622 28.70 13.46 20.31
CA LEU A 622 28.73 12.08 19.78
C LEU A 622 29.26 11.12 20.85
N ARG A 623 30.35 11.49 21.52
CA ARG A 623 30.97 10.69 22.58
C ARG A 623 30.08 10.56 23.82
N GLY A 624 29.45 11.65 24.23
CA GLY A 624 28.49 11.71 25.34
C GLY A 624 27.25 10.86 25.07
N THR A 625 26.62 11.01 23.90
CA THR A 625 25.46 10.20 23.49
C THR A 625 25.81 8.70 23.41
N SER A 626 26.97 8.36 22.83
CA SER A 626 27.47 6.98 22.77
C SER A 626 27.61 6.36 24.18
N THR A 627 28.17 7.12 25.13
CA THR A 627 28.38 6.70 26.52
C THR A 627 27.06 6.61 27.28
N ALA A 628 26.13 7.54 27.04
CA ALA A 628 24.77 7.49 27.59
C ALA A 628 24.05 6.21 27.15
N LEU A 629 23.96 5.94 25.84
CA LEU A 629 23.33 4.73 25.30
C LEU A 629 23.96 3.42 25.82
N PHE A 630 25.27 3.43 26.12
CA PHE A 630 25.91 2.29 26.78
C PHE A 630 25.37 2.04 28.19
N VAL A 631 25.07 3.09 28.96
CA VAL A 631 24.40 2.95 30.28
C VAL A 631 23.00 2.38 30.11
N TRP A 632 22.20 2.89 29.17
CA TRP A 632 20.88 2.33 28.84
C TRP A 632 20.95 0.84 28.46
N THR A 633 21.92 0.46 27.63
CA THR A 633 22.21 -0.94 27.27
C THR A 633 22.41 -1.82 28.52
N MET A 634 23.08 -1.33 29.56
CA MET A 634 23.25 -2.08 30.81
C MET A 634 21.95 -2.18 31.64
N LEU A 635 21.12 -1.13 31.65
CA LEU A 635 19.80 -1.17 32.29
C LEU A 635 18.85 -2.16 31.59
N GLU A 636 18.99 -2.30 30.27
CA GLU A 636 18.23 -3.29 29.50
C GLU A 636 18.69 -4.73 29.74
N ILE A 637 20.01 -4.98 29.78
CA ILE A 637 20.54 -6.29 30.20
C ILE A 637 20.04 -6.68 31.60
N TRP A 638 19.99 -5.72 32.53
CA TRP A 638 19.43 -5.94 33.87
C TRP A 638 17.94 -6.29 33.82
N SER A 639 17.16 -5.59 32.99
CA SER A 639 15.71 -5.80 32.86
C SER A 639 15.38 -7.16 32.22
N ILE A 640 16.11 -7.55 31.16
CA ILE A 640 16.02 -8.87 30.53
C ILE A 640 16.41 -9.99 31.51
N HIS A 641 17.51 -9.81 32.25
CA HIS A 641 17.91 -10.75 33.29
C HIS A 641 16.83 -10.90 34.38
N ARG A 642 16.19 -9.81 34.78
CA ARG A 642 15.11 -9.82 35.76
C ARG A 642 13.86 -10.53 35.25
N ALA A 643 13.47 -10.28 34.00
CA ALA A 643 12.36 -10.98 33.34
C ALA A 643 12.60 -12.50 33.25
N LEU A 644 13.83 -12.91 32.88
CA LEU A 644 14.23 -14.32 32.80
C LEU A 644 14.36 -15.01 34.16
N THR A 645 14.68 -14.29 35.24
CA THR A 645 14.86 -14.90 36.57
C THR A 645 13.58 -14.90 37.41
N LYS A 646 12.92 -13.75 37.54
CA LYS A 646 11.81 -13.54 38.48
C LYS A 646 10.43 -13.33 37.84
N GLU A 647 10.35 -12.90 36.59
CA GLU A 647 9.07 -12.52 35.97
C GLU A 647 8.60 -13.49 34.87
N ARG A 648 9.20 -14.69 34.81
CA ARG A 648 9.01 -15.67 33.73
C ARG A 648 7.54 -15.94 33.37
N GLU A 649 6.69 -16.13 34.37
CA GLU A 649 5.26 -16.36 34.15
C GLU A 649 4.56 -15.10 33.60
N ALA A 650 4.91 -13.90 34.07
CA ALA A 650 4.32 -12.66 33.57
C ALA A 650 4.79 -12.31 32.15
N SER A 651 6.07 -12.53 31.84
CA SER A 651 6.69 -12.12 30.58
C SER A 651 6.51 -13.11 29.42
N PHE A 652 6.40 -14.43 29.70
CA PHE A 652 6.41 -15.46 28.65
C PHE A 652 5.17 -16.39 28.64
N ALA A 653 4.25 -16.33 29.62
CA ALA A 653 3.15 -17.32 29.66
C ALA A 653 2.17 -17.25 28.48
N SER A 654 2.06 -16.10 27.82
CA SER A 654 1.26 -15.92 26.60
C SER A 654 1.83 -16.63 25.36
N VAL A 655 3.13 -16.95 25.37
CA VAL A 655 3.86 -17.53 24.23
C VAL A 655 4.34 -18.96 24.53
N LEU A 656 4.77 -19.24 25.76
CA LEU A 656 5.35 -20.51 26.19
C LEU A 656 4.45 -21.32 27.16
N GLY A 657 3.24 -20.84 27.45
CA GLY A 657 2.29 -21.50 28.35
C GLY A 657 2.48 -21.15 29.83
N LYS A 658 1.52 -21.58 30.68
CA LYS A 658 1.32 -21.01 32.04
C LYS A 658 2.50 -21.09 33.02
N GLN A 659 3.49 -21.97 32.81
CA GLN A 659 4.73 -22.03 33.63
C GLN A 659 5.98 -22.35 32.77
N PRO A 660 6.64 -21.33 32.20
CA PRO A 660 7.77 -21.55 31.30
C PRO A 660 9.08 -21.85 32.04
N SER A 661 9.80 -22.89 31.59
CA SER A 661 11.11 -23.26 32.14
C SER A 661 12.16 -22.18 31.83
N PHE A 662 13.19 -22.05 32.67
CA PHE A 662 14.27 -21.08 32.44
C PHE A 662 14.94 -21.29 31.07
N SER A 663 15.19 -22.55 30.68
CA SER A 663 15.79 -22.87 29.38
C SER A 663 14.91 -22.44 28.21
N SER A 664 13.60 -22.73 28.25
CA SER A 664 12.67 -22.32 27.17
C SER A 664 12.52 -20.80 27.06
N ALA A 665 12.45 -20.09 28.19
CA ALA A 665 12.42 -18.62 28.23
C ALA A 665 13.74 -18.02 27.69
N LEU A 666 14.89 -18.59 28.04
CA LEU A 666 16.19 -18.17 27.52
C LEU A 666 16.33 -18.40 26.01
N THR A 667 15.90 -19.56 25.49
CA THR A 667 15.91 -19.83 24.05
C THR A 667 15.03 -18.85 23.28
N TYR A 668 13.82 -18.56 23.79
CA TYR A 668 12.93 -17.55 23.19
C TYR A 668 13.54 -16.15 23.25
N ALA A 669 14.14 -15.76 24.38
CA ALA A 669 14.82 -14.48 24.54
C ALA A 669 15.97 -14.30 23.55
N VAL A 670 16.84 -15.30 23.38
CA VAL A 670 17.95 -15.26 22.41
C VAL A 670 17.42 -15.18 20.97
N ALA A 671 16.41 -15.98 20.62
CA ALA A 671 15.81 -15.95 19.28
C ALA A 671 15.16 -14.58 18.96
N LEU A 672 14.43 -14.02 19.92
CA LEU A 672 13.82 -12.70 19.80
C LEU A 672 14.89 -11.59 19.72
N GLN A 673 15.99 -11.71 20.48
CA GLN A 673 17.08 -10.75 20.42
C GLN A 673 17.74 -10.71 19.05
N LEU A 674 18.00 -11.87 18.44
CA LEU A 674 18.54 -11.97 17.08
C LEU A 674 17.59 -11.37 16.04
N ALA A 675 16.29 -11.60 16.19
CA ALA A 675 15.27 -10.97 15.34
C ALA A 675 15.26 -9.43 15.50
N MET A 676 15.34 -8.91 16.74
CA MET A 676 15.35 -7.47 16.99
C MET A 676 16.60 -6.77 16.48
N TYR A 677 17.80 -7.37 16.63
CA TYR A 677 19.00 -6.86 15.97
C TYR A 677 18.87 -6.85 14.45
N SER A 678 18.25 -7.89 13.87
CA SER A 678 18.00 -7.93 12.42
C SER A 678 17.07 -6.81 11.96
N VAL A 679 16.00 -6.52 12.70
CA VAL A 679 15.06 -5.42 12.42
C VAL A 679 15.72 -4.05 12.56
N VAL A 680 16.46 -3.81 13.65
CA VAL A 680 17.14 -2.53 13.90
C VAL A 680 18.22 -2.27 12.83
N VAL A 681 19.11 -3.23 12.57
CA VAL A 681 20.19 -3.06 11.58
C VAL A 681 19.63 -2.91 10.17
N LEU A 682 18.61 -3.71 9.79
CA LEU A 682 17.96 -3.57 8.49
C LEU A 682 17.31 -2.18 8.35
N GLY A 683 16.57 -1.72 9.36
CA GLY A 683 15.90 -0.43 9.31
C GLY A 683 16.86 0.76 9.26
N ILE A 684 17.99 0.72 9.99
CA ILE A 684 19.05 1.74 9.90
C ILE A 684 19.65 1.79 8.48
N GLU A 685 19.87 0.64 7.84
CA GLU A 685 20.40 0.59 6.48
C GLU A 685 19.36 0.96 5.40
N LEU A 686 18.06 0.69 5.64
CA LEU A 686 16.96 1.14 4.76
C LEU A 686 16.80 2.67 4.78
N MET A 687 16.85 3.27 5.97
CA MET A 687 16.71 4.71 6.19
C MET A 687 18.02 5.48 6.01
N GLY A 688 19.15 4.78 5.86
CA GLY A 688 20.50 5.33 5.77
C GLY A 688 21.11 5.68 7.13
N ARG A 689 22.43 5.57 7.27
CA ARG A 689 23.17 5.72 8.55
C ARG A 689 23.07 7.08 9.24
N GLY A 690 22.44 8.06 8.59
CA GLY A 690 22.05 9.33 9.19
C GLY A 690 20.76 9.27 9.99
N CYS A 691 19.92 8.23 9.94
CA CYS A 691 18.57 8.28 10.53
C CYS A 691 18.45 8.31 12.08
N LEU A 692 19.52 8.65 12.82
CA LEU A 692 19.62 8.59 14.28
C LEU A 692 18.42 9.22 15.01
N ILE A 693 18.07 10.46 14.66
CA ILE A 693 17.05 11.23 15.39
C ILE A 693 15.65 10.67 15.08
N GLN A 694 15.43 10.10 13.89
CA GLN A 694 14.19 9.40 13.52
C GLN A 694 14.01 8.15 14.39
N TRP A 695 15.09 7.40 14.64
CA TRP A 695 15.07 6.26 15.56
C TRP A 695 14.84 6.68 17.01
N PHE A 696 15.42 7.80 17.45
CA PHE A 696 15.15 8.36 18.78
C PHE A 696 13.71 8.89 18.93
N CYS A 697 13.05 9.28 17.84
CA CYS A 697 11.61 9.56 17.88
C CYS A 697 10.82 8.25 17.99
N LEU A 698 11.15 7.23 17.19
CA LEU A 698 10.50 5.92 17.22
C LEU A 698 10.57 5.25 18.60
N THR A 699 11.70 5.32 19.29
CA THR A 699 11.83 4.81 20.67
C THR A 699 10.86 5.50 21.64
N ASN A 700 10.70 6.82 21.54
CA ASN A 700 9.72 7.57 22.33
C ASN A 700 8.26 7.23 21.95
N VAL A 701 7.96 6.90 20.69
CA VAL A 701 6.63 6.37 20.32
C VAL A 701 6.38 5.01 20.98
N LEU A 702 7.36 4.10 20.94
CA LEU A 702 7.21 2.75 21.49
C LEU A 702 7.09 2.74 23.01
N ILE A 703 7.76 3.64 23.73
CA ILE A 703 7.64 3.75 25.20
C ILE A 703 6.28 4.28 25.67
N VAL A 704 5.49 4.86 24.77
CA VAL A 704 4.08 5.23 25.02
C VAL A 704 3.16 4.03 24.73
N LEU A 705 3.22 3.49 23.51
CA LEU A 705 2.31 2.42 23.08
C LEU A 705 2.47 1.14 23.91
N GLY A 706 3.71 0.82 24.27
CA GLY A 706 4.11 -0.42 24.91
C GLY A 706 3.55 -0.68 26.31
N PRO A 707 3.82 0.20 27.30
CA PRO A 707 3.27 0.07 28.64
C PRO A 707 1.75 0.13 28.63
N THR A 708 1.15 1.07 27.88
CA THR A 708 -0.30 1.23 27.72
C THR A 708 -0.97 -0.07 27.25
N HIS A 709 -0.47 -0.69 26.18
CA HIS A 709 -0.98 -1.98 25.70
C HIS A 709 -0.75 -3.14 26.69
N HIS A 710 0.33 -3.09 27.47
CA HIS A 710 0.60 -4.09 28.51
C HIS A 710 -0.36 -3.94 29.71
N TYR A 711 -0.68 -2.71 30.12
CA TYR A 711 -1.63 -2.41 31.19
C TYR A 711 -3.06 -2.80 30.81
N LEU A 712 -3.51 -2.41 29.60
CA LEU A 712 -4.82 -2.78 29.05
C LEU A 712 -5.06 -4.31 29.06
N ARG A 713 -4.02 -5.11 28.79
CA ARG A 713 -4.10 -6.58 28.82
C ARG A 713 -4.00 -7.20 30.22
N ALA A 714 -3.45 -6.49 31.20
CA ALA A 714 -3.19 -7.04 32.52
C ALA A 714 -4.42 -7.06 33.45
N GLY A 715 -5.43 -6.22 33.16
CA GLY A 715 -6.52 -5.91 34.09
C GLY A 715 -6.03 -5.05 35.26
N SER A 716 -6.92 -4.23 35.83
CA SER A 716 -6.56 -3.20 36.82
C SER A 716 -5.76 -3.78 38.00
N ARG A 717 -4.47 -3.45 38.08
CA ARG A 717 -3.66 -3.68 39.28
C ARG A 717 -3.66 -2.43 40.14
N GLN A 718 -3.79 -2.61 41.45
CA GLN A 718 -3.54 -1.52 42.39
C GLN A 718 -2.07 -1.06 42.27
N GLY A 719 -1.88 0.22 41.93
CA GLY A 719 -0.64 0.93 42.25
C GLY A 719 0.40 1.10 41.14
N LEU A 720 0.13 0.71 39.89
CA LEU A 720 1.01 1.05 38.76
C LEU A 720 1.08 2.57 38.62
N SER A 721 2.28 3.11 38.82
CA SER A 721 2.41 4.47 39.35
C SER A 721 1.98 5.54 38.36
N LEU A 722 1.07 6.41 38.81
CA LEU A 722 0.75 7.71 38.20
C LEU A 722 2.01 8.48 37.75
N GLY A 723 3.11 8.37 38.51
CA GLY A 723 4.41 8.95 38.14
C GLY A 723 4.97 8.48 36.79
N MET A 724 4.88 7.18 36.45
CA MET A 724 5.33 6.68 35.14
C MET A 724 4.45 7.22 34.01
N CYS A 725 3.12 7.30 34.22
CA CYS A 725 2.19 7.83 33.24
C CYS A 725 2.41 9.33 33.01
N ILE A 726 2.61 10.11 34.08
CA ILE A 726 2.98 11.54 34.01
C ILE A 726 4.31 11.72 33.26
N VAL A 727 5.35 10.94 33.59
CA VAL A 727 6.65 11.03 32.91
C VAL A 727 6.54 10.66 31.42
N ASN A 728 5.72 9.67 31.05
CA ASN A 728 5.46 9.33 29.65
C ASN A 728 4.69 10.44 28.91
N ILE A 729 3.67 11.05 29.52
CA ILE A 729 2.94 12.19 28.93
C ILE A 729 3.91 13.36 28.71
N ILE A 730 4.70 13.72 29.73
CA ILE A 730 5.71 14.79 29.64
C ILE A 730 6.73 14.48 28.54
N GLY A 731 7.24 13.25 28.45
CA GLY A 731 8.18 12.85 27.40
C GLY A 731 7.60 12.87 26.00
N THR A 732 6.33 12.47 25.84
CA THR A 732 5.61 12.55 24.56
C THR A 732 5.47 13.99 24.11
N ILE A 733 4.95 14.85 24.99
CA ILE A 733 4.82 16.29 24.72
C ILE A 733 6.20 16.89 24.40
N TRP A 734 7.23 16.58 25.20
CA TRP A 734 8.58 17.13 25.00
C TRP A 734 9.24 16.70 23.67
N THR A 735 9.03 15.45 23.26
CA THR A 735 9.58 14.95 21.99
C THR A 735 8.96 15.67 20.80
N PHE A 736 7.64 15.84 20.82
CA PHE A 736 6.86 16.38 19.72
C PHE A 736 6.47 17.87 19.89
N THR A 737 7.22 18.67 20.66
CA THR A 737 7.06 20.14 20.66
C THR A 737 7.96 20.79 19.61
N PRO A 738 7.60 21.99 19.10
CA PRO A 738 8.43 22.74 18.14
C PRO A 738 9.77 23.23 18.72
N PHE A 739 9.93 23.21 20.04
CA PHE A 739 11.20 23.44 20.75
C PHE A 739 11.87 22.13 21.21
N GLY A 740 11.35 20.98 20.79
CA GLY A 740 11.91 19.66 21.07
C GLY A 740 13.24 19.45 20.36
N PHE A 741 14.11 18.61 20.94
CA PHE A 741 15.45 18.37 20.38
C PHE A 741 15.46 17.85 18.92
N PRO A 742 14.47 17.07 18.42
CA PRO A 742 14.48 16.59 17.03
C PRO A 742 14.30 17.75 16.03
N VAL A 743 13.32 18.61 16.32
CA VAL A 743 12.99 19.82 15.53
C VAL A 743 14.17 20.79 15.50
N LEU A 744 14.82 21.01 16.65
CA LEU A 744 15.95 21.96 16.74
C LEU A 744 17.24 21.51 16.04
N ILE A 745 17.42 20.20 15.79
CA ILE A 745 18.59 19.69 15.07
C ILE A 745 18.30 19.61 13.57
N ILE A 746 17.12 19.09 13.19
CA ILE A 746 16.73 18.84 11.79
C ILE A 746 15.26 19.26 11.56
N PRO A 747 14.99 20.57 11.52
CA PRO A 747 13.65 21.07 11.24
C PRO A 747 13.14 20.59 9.87
N GLU A 748 14.03 20.37 8.90
CA GLU A 748 13.70 19.90 7.54
C GLU A 748 12.99 18.53 7.50
N ILE A 749 13.00 17.78 8.62
CA ILE A 749 12.35 16.46 8.75
C ILE A 749 11.28 16.48 9.84
N PHE A 750 11.54 17.16 10.96
CA PHE A 750 10.66 17.10 12.14
C PHE A 750 9.77 18.32 12.33
N ASP A 751 10.06 19.46 11.69
CA ASP A 751 9.19 20.64 11.71
C ASP A 751 8.07 20.52 10.66
N THR A 752 7.32 19.42 10.72
CA THR A 752 6.26 19.10 9.77
C THR A 752 4.92 18.89 10.49
N PRO A 753 3.77 19.31 9.91
CA PRO A 753 2.46 19.08 10.51
C PRO A 753 2.19 17.60 10.82
N ALA A 754 2.71 16.68 9.99
CA ALA A 754 2.61 15.25 10.22
C ALA A 754 3.31 14.78 11.50
N TYR A 755 4.50 15.33 11.81
CA TYR A 755 5.23 15.02 13.05
C TYR A 755 4.44 15.47 14.29
N TYR A 756 3.95 16.71 14.28
CA TYR A 756 3.16 17.26 15.38
C TYR A 756 1.79 16.57 15.54
N ALA A 757 1.13 16.19 14.44
CA ALA A 757 -0.11 15.42 14.47
C ALA A 757 0.08 14.04 15.10
N VAL A 758 1.17 13.32 14.76
CA VAL A 758 1.55 12.06 15.42
C VAL A 758 1.79 12.28 16.92
N GLY A 759 2.49 13.36 17.29
CA GLY A 759 2.68 13.75 18.69
C GLY A 759 1.37 14.02 19.44
N GLY A 760 0.44 14.75 18.82
CA GLY A 760 -0.88 15.04 19.38
C GLY A 760 -1.73 13.78 19.57
N VAL A 761 -1.74 12.88 18.59
CA VAL A 761 -2.42 11.57 18.69
C VAL A 761 -1.82 10.71 19.80
N LEU A 762 -0.49 10.64 19.92
CA LEU A 762 0.18 9.88 20.98
C LEU A 762 -0.03 10.50 22.36
N THR A 763 -0.06 11.83 22.45
CA THR A 763 -0.39 12.55 23.69
C THR A 763 -1.82 12.23 24.11
N MET A 764 -2.81 12.36 23.21
CA MET A 764 -4.20 11.98 23.47
C MET A 764 -4.33 10.50 23.87
N TYR A 765 -3.63 9.59 23.19
CA TYR A 765 -3.62 8.16 23.51
C TYR A 765 -3.04 7.89 24.91
N SER A 766 -1.94 8.56 25.27
CA SER A 766 -1.32 8.46 26.59
C SER A 766 -2.15 9.08 27.72
N VAL A 767 -3.08 9.98 27.40
CA VAL A 767 -4.04 10.58 28.36
C VAL A 767 -5.30 9.73 28.49
N TRP A 768 -5.91 9.30 27.38
CA TRP A 768 -7.18 8.55 27.32
C TRP A 768 -7.15 7.26 28.15
N ASP A 769 -6.04 6.53 28.16
CA ASP A 769 -5.91 5.30 28.95
C ASP A 769 -5.88 5.54 30.47
N ASN A 770 -5.50 6.74 30.93
CA ASN A 770 -5.55 7.04 32.38
C ASN A 770 -7.00 7.07 32.89
N ASP A 771 -7.97 7.59 32.13
CA ASP A 771 -9.37 7.60 32.56
C ASP A 771 -9.94 6.18 32.75
N ALA A 772 -9.42 5.18 32.03
CA ALA A 772 -9.78 3.77 32.22
C ALA A 772 -9.17 3.13 33.49
N THR A 773 -8.12 3.74 34.07
CA THR A 773 -7.47 3.27 35.31
C THR A 773 -7.85 4.08 36.55
N PHE A 774 -8.46 5.27 36.39
CA PHE A 774 -8.99 6.11 37.46
C PHE A 774 -10.36 5.63 37.97
N ASP A 775 -10.41 4.49 38.67
CA ASP A 775 -11.57 4.20 39.52
C ASP A 775 -11.65 5.24 40.66
N ARG A 776 -12.68 6.08 40.57
CA ARG A 776 -13.01 7.16 41.52
C ARG A 776 -13.27 6.64 42.94
N SER A 777 -13.48 5.34 43.14
CA SER A 777 -13.62 4.73 44.47
C SER A 777 -12.35 4.84 45.34
N THR A 778 -11.16 4.85 44.72
CA THR A 778 -9.87 4.68 45.44
C THR A 778 -9.27 5.97 46.01
N CYS A 779 -9.84 7.14 45.74
CA CYS A 779 -9.24 8.43 46.12
C CYS A 779 -9.48 8.82 47.61
N ALA A 780 -10.13 7.97 48.39
CA ALA A 780 -10.61 8.27 49.75
C ALA A 780 -9.64 7.98 50.91
N SER A 781 -8.46 7.38 50.67
CA SER A 781 -7.61 6.85 51.75
C SER A 781 -6.09 7.06 51.63
N GLY A 782 -5.62 7.93 50.70
CA GLY A 782 -4.20 8.01 50.33
C GLY A 782 -3.50 9.38 50.43
N TRP A 783 -4.19 10.46 50.80
CA TRP A 783 -3.60 11.80 50.78
C TRP A 783 -2.97 12.20 52.12
N LEU A 784 -1.64 12.17 52.16
CA LEU A 784 -0.84 12.87 53.17
C LEU A 784 -1.18 14.37 53.11
N THR A 785 -1.75 14.86 54.21
CA THR A 785 -2.29 16.21 54.32
C THR A 785 -1.20 17.28 54.41
N VAL A 786 -1.12 18.15 53.40
CA VAL A 786 -0.56 19.49 53.59
C VAL A 786 -1.63 20.35 54.26
N ARG A 787 -1.72 20.23 55.60
CA ARG A 787 -2.65 21.00 56.45
C ARG A 787 -1.94 21.91 57.45
N ASP A 788 -0.62 22.05 57.30
CA ASP A 788 0.18 23.02 58.01
C ASP A 788 0.35 24.29 57.15
N ILE A 789 0.32 25.45 57.82
CA ILE A 789 0.50 26.82 57.30
C ILE A 789 -0.76 27.47 56.67
N ALA A 790 -1.66 27.85 57.60
CA ALA A 790 -2.31 29.17 57.72
C ALA A 790 -3.35 29.70 56.68
N ILE A 791 -4.52 30.00 57.25
CA ILE A 791 -5.75 30.68 56.78
C ILE A 791 -5.57 32.22 56.98
N PRO A 792 -6.15 33.16 56.16
CA PRO A 792 -7.60 33.36 56.14
C PRO A 792 -8.34 33.73 54.83
N GLN A 793 -9.41 32.95 54.63
CA GLN A 793 -10.73 33.24 54.06
C GLN A 793 -11.14 34.68 53.71
N LYS A 794 -11.93 34.78 52.62
CA LYS A 794 -13.24 35.45 52.65
C LYS A 794 -14.34 34.53 52.10
N SER A 795 -15.56 34.75 52.57
CA SER A 795 -16.74 33.86 52.47
C SER A 795 -17.76 34.32 51.39
N PRO A 796 -18.79 33.52 51.05
CA PRO A 796 -19.46 33.58 49.73
C PRO A 796 -20.76 34.40 49.70
N ILE A 797 -21.28 34.62 48.49
CA ILE A 797 -22.64 35.14 48.22
C ILE A 797 -23.45 34.10 47.43
N SER A 798 -24.77 34.16 47.60
CA SER A 798 -25.72 33.05 47.50
C SER A 798 -26.47 32.89 46.16
N GLN A 799 -27.11 31.73 46.05
CA GLN A 799 -28.03 31.27 45.00
C GLN A 799 -29.23 32.19 44.72
N SER A 800 -29.65 32.26 43.45
CA SER A 800 -31.01 31.99 42.93
C SER A 800 -30.93 32.03 41.39
N SER A 801 -31.82 31.44 40.57
CA SER A 801 -33.07 30.72 40.76
C SER A 801 -33.26 29.72 39.60
N ALA A 802 -34.00 28.63 39.80
CA ALA A 802 -34.39 27.71 38.71
C ALA A 802 -35.84 27.96 38.30
N ALA A 803 -36.12 28.13 37.00
CA ALA A 803 -37.48 28.22 36.49
C ALA A 803 -37.59 27.84 34.99
N TYR A 804 -38.55 26.94 34.70
CA TYR A 804 -39.16 26.60 33.40
C TYR A 804 -38.32 26.07 32.23
N LEU A 805 -38.55 24.79 31.93
CA LEU A 805 -38.38 24.19 30.60
C LEU A 805 -39.33 24.84 29.58
N ALA A 806 -38.76 25.46 28.54
CA ALA A 806 -39.47 25.77 27.30
C ALA A 806 -39.24 24.63 26.28
N PRO A 807 -40.14 24.40 25.30
CA PRO A 807 -39.88 23.46 24.22
C PRO A 807 -38.64 23.88 23.43
N MET A 808 -37.82 22.91 22.99
CA MET A 808 -36.69 23.21 22.12
C MET A 808 -37.19 23.90 20.84
N PRO A 809 -36.50 24.96 20.35
CA PRO A 809 -36.73 25.47 19.00
C PRO A 809 -36.57 24.34 17.97
N PRO A 810 -37.27 24.39 16.83
CA PRO A 810 -37.02 23.44 15.75
C PRO A 810 -35.53 23.49 15.36
N VAL A 811 -34.95 22.33 15.12
CA VAL A 811 -33.57 22.19 14.63
C VAL A 811 -33.42 23.09 13.39
N PRO A 812 -32.41 23.97 13.33
CA PRO A 812 -32.21 24.82 12.15
C PRO A 812 -32.11 23.95 10.90
N SER A 813 -32.88 24.30 9.86
CA SER A 813 -32.75 23.67 8.54
C SER A 813 -31.29 23.75 8.09
N GLN A 814 -30.67 22.62 7.78
CA GLN A 814 -29.26 22.62 7.37
C GLN A 814 -29.10 23.47 6.11
N PRO A 815 -28.11 24.39 6.06
CA PRO A 815 -27.89 25.22 4.89
C PRO A 815 -27.52 24.34 3.69
N LEU A 816 -28.24 24.51 2.59
CA LEU A 816 -27.99 23.76 1.36
C LEU A 816 -26.61 24.14 0.77
N PRO A 817 -25.88 23.19 0.15
CA PRO A 817 -24.62 23.48 -0.52
C PRO A 817 -24.75 24.63 -1.51
N ARG A 818 -23.76 25.52 -1.54
CA ARG A 818 -23.76 26.70 -2.42
C ARG A 818 -23.62 26.26 -3.88
N VAL A 819 -24.25 27.03 -4.77
CA VAL A 819 -24.00 26.99 -6.21
C VAL A 819 -23.65 28.42 -6.59
N ILE A 820 -22.39 28.62 -6.97
CA ILE A 820 -21.79 29.92 -7.24
C ILE A 820 -21.37 29.98 -8.70
N THR A 821 -21.60 31.12 -9.34
CA THR A 821 -21.24 31.34 -10.76
C THR A 821 -20.39 32.59 -10.88
N TYR A 822 -19.22 32.47 -11.49
CA TYR A 822 -18.40 33.60 -11.89
C TYR A 822 -18.94 34.18 -13.20
N TYR A 823 -19.12 35.49 -13.22
CA TYR A 823 -19.62 36.24 -14.37
C TYR A 823 -18.68 37.41 -14.63
N GLN A 824 -17.81 37.22 -15.62
CA GLN A 824 -16.68 38.11 -15.92
C GLN A 824 -16.72 38.58 -17.37
N THR A 825 -17.07 37.70 -18.31
CA THR A 825 -17.34 38.06 -19.70
C THR A 825 -18.80 38.52 -19.85
N HIS A 826 -19.00 39.84 -19.79
CA HIS A 826 -20.33 40.47 -19.86
C HIS A 826 -20.86 40.68 -21.27
N HIS A 827 -19.99 40.67 -22.28
CA HIS A 827 -20.33 41.00 -23.67
C HIS A 827 -19.71 39.97 -24.63
N THR A 828 -20.38 39.72 -25.76
CA THR A 828 -19.83 38.96 -26.89
C THR A 828 -18.81 39.81 -27.66
N PRO A 829 -17.97 39.20 -28.53
CA PRO A 829 -17.12 39.94 -29.48
C PRO A 829 -17.85 40.97 -30.36
N ASP A 830 -19.17 40.82 -30.58
CA ASP A 830 -20.00 41.80 -31.31
C ASP A 830 -20.49 42.97 -30.43
N GLY A 831 -19.95 43.16 -29.22
CA GLY A 831 -20.39 44.16 -28.24
C GLY A 831 -21.79 43.94 -27.63
N LYS A 832 -22.45 42.80 -27.87
CA LYS A 832 -23.79 42.50 -27.32
C LYS A 832 -23.71 41.99 -25.87
N PRO A 833 -24.57 42.44 -24.95
CA PRO A 833 -24.56 41.97 -23.56
C PRO A 833 -25.03 40.51 -23.44
N ILE A 834 -24.37 39.75 -22.57
CA ILE A 834 -24.63 38.34 -22.26
C ILE A 834 -25.47 38.27 -20.99
N SER A 835 -26.80 38.14 -21.13
CA SER A 835 -27.72 38.21 -19.98
C SER A 835 -27.50 37.10 -18.95
N ILE A 836 -27.50 37.47 -17.66
CA ILE A 836 -27.43 36.53 -16.51
C ILE A 836 -28.82 36.19 -15.94
N LEU A 837 -29.88 36.91 -16.35
CA LEU A 837 -31.27 36.60 -15.98
C LEU A 837 -31.73 35.15 -16.25
N PRO A 838 -31.18 34.38 -17.21
CA PRO A 838 -31.51 32.95 -17.33
C PRO A 838 -31.27 32.13 -16.07
N LEU A 839 -30.37 32.54 -15.16
CA LEU A 839 -30.17 31.88 -13.86
C LEU A 839 -31.41 31.98 -12.93
N LEU A 840 -32.32 32.92 -13.19
CA LEU A 840 -33.60 33.09 -12.48
C LEU A 840 -34.79 32.58 -13.30
N THR A 841 -34.79 32.85 -14.61
CA THR A 841 -35.99 32.64 -15.45
C THR A 841 -36.14 31.21 -15.95
N GLN A 842 -35.07 30.41 -15.92
CA GLN A 842 -35.10 29.02 -16.38
C GLN A 842 -35.40 28.05 -15.23
N PRO A 843 -36.28 27.06 -15.45
CA PRO A 843 -36.74 26.16 -14.38
C PRO A 843 -35.62 25.22 -13.91
N GLY A 844 -35.62 24.90 -12.62
CA GLY A 844 -34.68 23.94 -12.02
C GLY A 844 -33.29 24.49 -11.71
N ILE A 845 -33.10 25.82 -11.78
CA ILE A 845 -31.88 26.50 -11.33
C ILE A 845 -32.07 27.07 -9.92
N SER A 846 -31.03 26.98 -9.08
CA SER A 846 -31.04 27.48 -7.71
C SER A 846 -29.64 27.93 -7.29
N VAL A 847 -29.09 28.90 -8.04
CA VAL A 847 -27.86 29.61 -7.72
C VAL A 847 -28.04 30.38 -6.39
N THR A 848 -27.00 30.43 -5.56
CA THR A 848 -27.02 31.19 -4.30
C THR A 848 -26.20 32.46 -4.35
N HIS A 849 -25.08 32.45 -5.09
CA HIS A 849 -24.20 33.60 -5.22
C HIS A 849 -23.77 33.76 -6.68
N VAL A 850 -23.65 35.00 -7.13
CA VAL A 850 -22.94 35.38 -8.35
C VAL A 850 -21.74 36.20 -7.92
N ILE A 851 -20.57 35.88 -8.47
CA ILE A 851 -19.38 36.69 -8.30
C ILE A 851 -19.16 37.43 -9.61
N LEU A 852 -19.30 38.75 -9.53
CA LEU A 852 -19.09 39.69 -10.60
C LEU A 852 -17.60 39.97 -10.73
N ALA A 853 -17.05 39.71 -11.92
CA ALA A 853 -15.87 40.28 -12.60
C ALA A 853 -14.71 40.93 -11.83
N ALA A 854 -13.55 40.96 -12.47
CA ALA A 854 -12.33 41.50 -11.89
C ALA A 854 -12.43 43.01 -11.66
N ILE A 855 -12.52 43.44 -10.41
CA ILE A 855 -12.25 44.83 -10.03
C ILE A 855 -10.74 44.98 -9.96
N HIS A 856 -10.19 45.86 -10.79
CA HIS A 856 -8.77 46.19 -10.80
C HIS A 856 -8.54 47.60 -10.26
N ILE A 857 -7.53 47.71 -9.39
CA ILE A 857 -7.02 48.98 -8.89
C ILE A 857 -5.81 49.33 -9.74
N ASN A 858 -5.91 50.37 -10.56
CA ASN A 858 -4.84 50.80 -11.48
C ASN A 858 -3.86 51.78 -10.81
N ASP A 859 -2.86 52.29 -11.55
CA ASP A 859 -1.87 53.23 -11.01
C ASP A 859 -2.42 54.63 -10.70
N ASP A 860 -3.49 55.03 -11.38
CA ASP A 860 -4.32 56.16 -10.94
C ASP A 860 -5.27 55.67 -9.84
N CYS A 861 -5.25 56.32 -8.68
CA CYS A 861 -6.05 55.94 -7.52
C CYS A 861 -7.56 56.04 -7.79
N ASP A 862 -8.00 57.02 -8.58
CA ASP A 862 -9.40 57.14 -9.02
C ASP A 862 -9.71 56.26 -10.25
N GLY A 863 -8.69 55.66 -10.87
CA GLY A 863 -8.77 54.90 -12.12
C GLY A 863 -9.26 53.45 -11.98
N LEU A 864 -10.21 53.16 -11.09
CA LEU A 864 -10.78 51.80 -10.95
C LEU A 864 -11.41 51.29 -12.24
N THR A 865 -11.16 50.03 -12.58
CA THR A 865 -11.84 49.34 -13.69
C THR A 865 -12.54 48.06 -13.24
N LEU A 866 -13.61 47.71 -13.96
CA LEU A 866 -14.28 46.42 -13.92
C LEU A 866 -13.92 45.71 -15.23
N ASN A 867 -13.06 44.70 -15.14
CA ASN A 867 -12.14 44.31 -16.21
C ASN A 867 -11.41 45.57 -16.74
N ASP A 868 -11.66 45.97 -17.98
CA ASP A 868 -10.90 46.99 -18.72
C ASP A 868 -11.57 48.38 -18.76
N HIS A 869 -12.79 48.51 -18.20
CA HIS A 869 -13.58 49.73 -18.29
C HIS A 869 -14.02 50.24 -16.91
N ALA A 870 -14.20 51.56 -16.78
CA ALA A 870 -14.69 52.16 -15.53
C ALA A 870 -16.04 51.53 -15.11
N PRO A 871 -16.29 51.25 -13.81
CA PRO A 871 -17.56 50.69 -13.32
C PRO A 871 -18.82 51.48 -13.71
N ASP A 872 -18.64 52.76 -14.05
CA ASP A 872 -19.67 53.71 -14.47
C ASP A 872 -19.88 53.78 -15.99
N ASP A 873 -19.11 53.03 -16.80
CA ASP A 873 -19.24 52.99 -18.25
C ASP A 873 -20.66 52.56 -18.67
N PRO A 874 -21.31 53.29 -19.62
CA PRO A 874 -22.65 52.97 -20.11
C PRO A 874 -22.87 51.52 -20.56
N ARG A 875 -21.83 50.78 -20.99
CA ARG A 875 -21.94 49.35 -21.35
C ARG A 875 -22.44 48.49 -20.19
N PHE A 876 -22.13 48.88 -18.95
CA PHE A 876 -22.53 48.13 -17.75
C PHE A 876 -23.96 48.47 -17.27
N LEU A 877 -24.71 49.33 -17.96
CA LEU A 877 -26.10 49.64 -17.57
C LEU A 877 -26.99 48.39 -17.51
N THR A 878 -26.91 47.50 -18.50
CA THR A 878 -27.64 46.23 -18.51
C THR A 878 -27.17 45.30 -17.39
N LEU A 879 -25.85 45.16 -17.24
CA LEU A 879 -25.21 44.37 -16.18
C LEU A 879 -25.71 44.77 -14.78
N TRP A 880 -25.60 46.05 -14.44
CA TRP A 880 -26.02 46.55 -13.14
C TRP A 880 -27.53 46.41 -12.91
N ALA A 881 -28.35 46.57 -13.95
CA ALA A 881 -29.79 46.36 -13.86
C ALA A 881 -30.14 44.87 -13.59
N GLU A 882 -29.53 43.93 -14.30
CA GLU A 882 -29.78 42.50 -14.11
C GLU A 882 -29.30 42.00 -12.74
N LEU A 883 -28.12 42.42 -12.28
CA LEU A 883 -27.62 42.06 -10.95
C LEU A 883 -28.56 42.53 -9.82
N ARG A 884 -29.19 43.70 -9.95
CA ARG A 884 -30.22 44.16 -9.01
C ARG A 884 -31.46 43.27 -9.00
N VAL A 885 -31.84 42.68 -10.14
CA VAL A 885 -32.94 41.68 -10.22
C VAL A 885 -32.54 40.37 -9.53
N LEU A 886 -31.28 39.95 -9.64
CA LEU A 886 -30.74 38.80 -8.90
C LEU A 886 -30.75 39.03 -7.38
N GLN A 887 -30.28 40.19 -6.91
CA GLN A 887 -30.34 40.58 -5.49
C GLN A 887 -31.77 40.62 -4.96
N ALA A 888 -32.71 41.21 -5.71
CA ALA A 888 -34.13 41.26 -5.34
C ALA A 888 -34.78 39.86 -5.29
N SER A 889 -34.24 38.90 -6.03
CA SER A 889 -34.67 37.49 -6.02
C SER A 889 -34.00 36.65 -4.93
N GLY A 890 -33.12 37.24 -4.12
CA GLY A 890 -32.41 36.57 -3.02
C GLY A 890 -31.07 35.94 -3.37
N ILE A 891 -30.59 36.09 -4.60
CA ILE A 891 -29.23 35.69 -4.99
C ILE A 891 -28.25 36.77 -4.53
N LYS A 892 -27.19 36.37 -3.83
CA LYS A 892 -26.17 37.30 -3.33
C LYS A 892 -25.17 37.67 -4.43
N VAL A 893 -24.88 38.95 -4.59
CA VAL A 893 -23.92 39.42 -5.61
C VAL A 893 -22.67 39.97 -4.92
N LEU A 894 -21.54 39.32 -5.17
CA LEU A 894 -20.20 39.72 -4.70
C LEU A 894 -19.42 40.32 -5.88
N GLY A 895 -18.46 41.21 -5.63
CA GLY A 895 -17.46 41.61 -6.63
C GLY A 895 -16.13 40.86 -6.41
N MET A 896 -15.41 40.48 -7.46
CA MET A 896 -14.03 40.01 -7.35
C MET A 896 -13.07 41.19 -7.25
N LEU A 897 -12.08 41.12 -6.38
CA LEU A 897 -10.92 42.01 -6.39
C LEU A 897 -9.70 41.23 -6.90
N GLY A 898 -9.03 41.73 -7.94
CA GLY A 898 -7.80 41.12 -8.48
C GLY A 898 -8.04 40.01 -9.50
N GLY A 899 -7.49 38.82 -9.23
CA GLY A 899 -7.25 37.76 -10.23
C GLY A 899 -5.90 37.95 -10.95
N ALA A 900 -5.69 37.21 -12.05
CA ALA A 900 -4.40 37.07 -12.73
C ALA A 900 -3.70 38.38 -13.18
N ALA A 901 -4.41 39.50 -13.30
CA ALA A 901 -3.81 40.80 -13.62
C ALA A 901 -3.25 41.49 -12.35
N GLN A 902 -1.92 41.59 -12.29
CA GLN A 902 -1.18 42.01 -11.10
C GLN A 902 -1.27 43.53 -10.81
N GLY A 903 -1.06 43.87 -9.54
CA GLY A 903 -0.83 45.21 -9.01
C GLY A 903 -1.91 45.71 -8.05
N SER A 904 -3.09 45.09 -8.03
CA SER A 904 -4.20 45.54 -7.17
C SER A 904 -3.88 45.32 -5.69
N TYR A 905 -3.33 44.16 -5.33
CA TYR A 905 -2.89 43.87 -3.97
C TYR A 905 -1.54 44.48 -3.66
N GLY A 906 -0.61 44.59 -4.63
CA GLY A 906 0.63 45.35 -4.45
C GLY A 906 0.40 46.83 -4.08
N ARG A 907 -0.67 47.45 -4.60
CA ARG A 907 -1.11 48.81 -4.21
C ARG A 907 -1.71 48.85 -2.79
N LEU A 908 -2.45 47.81 -2.39
CA LEU A 908 -3.05 47.68 -1.06
C LEU A 908 -2.09 47.18 0.04
N ASP A 909 -0.93 46.60 -0.30
CA ASP A 909 0.06 46.09 0.68
C ASP A 909 1.00 47.17 1.22
N GLY A 910 0.90 48.41 0.73
CA GLY A 910 1.72 49.56 1.13
C GLY A 910 1.58 50.01 2.58
N ASP A 911 2.11 51.21 2.87
CA ASP A 911 1.89 51.87 4.16
C ASP A 911 0.44 52.36 4.32
N GLU A 912 0.08 52.82 5.52
CA GLU A 912 -1.30 53.20 5.85
C GLU A 912 -1.83 54.35 4.97
N ALA A 913 -0.96 55.28 4.56
CA ALA A 913 -1.32 56.39 3.70
C ALA A 913 -1.64 55.91 2.27
N ARG A 914 -0.75 55.10 1.68
CA ARG A 914 -0.96 54.50 0.35
C ARG A 914 -2.14 53.54 0.35
N PHE A 915 -2.32 52.76 1.42
CA PHE A 915 -3.46 51.85 1.55
C PHE A 915 -4.81 52.60 1.48
N GLU A 916 -4.99 53.69 2.25
CA GLU A 916 -6.25 54.44 2.21
C GLU A 916 -6.46 55.14 0.85
N GLU A 917 -5.40 55.61 0.19
CA GLU A 917 -5.47 56.23 -1.15
C GLU A 917 -6.13 55.30 -2.19
N TYR A 918 -5.75 54.01 -2.22
CA TYR A 918 -6.32 53.03 -3.15
C TYR A 918 -7.59 52.32 -2.62
N TYR A 919 -7.75 52.20 -1.30
CA TYR A 919 -8.91 51.52 -0.69
C TYR A 919 -10.17 52.40 -0.68
N VAL A 920 -10.05 53.72 -0.53
CA VAL A 920 -11.20 54.64 -0.46
C VAL A 920 -12.07 54.60 -1.74
N PRO A 921 -11.50 54.68 -2.97
CA PRO A 921 -12.26 54.51 -4.20
C PRO A 921 -12.96 53.15 -4.28
N LEU A 922 -12.27 52.06 -3.90
CA LEU A 922 -12.84 50.70 -3.90
C LEU A 922 -14.07 50.62 -2.98
N ARG A 923 -13.94 51.11 -1.75
CA ARG A 923 -15.04 51.18 -0.77
C ARG A 923 -16.26 51.92 -1.33
N ASP A 924 -16.04 53.04 -2.00
CA ASP A 924 -17.13 53.88 -2.50
C ASP A 924 -17.79 53.30 -3.78
N MET A 925 -17.03 52.57 -4.61
CA MET A 925 -17.57 51.71 -5.68
C MET A 925 -18.48 50.60 -5.09
N LEU A 926 -17.97 49.80 -4.15
CA LEU A 926 -18.73 48.71 -3.51
C LEU A 926 -20.03 49.21 -2.87
N ARG A 927 -19.97 50.38 -2.22
CA ARG A 927 -21.11 51.03 -1.56
C ARG A 927 -22.12 51.61 -2.55
N SER A 928 -21.69 52.29 -3.60
CA SER A 928 -22.58 52.88 -4.62
C SER A 928 -23.27 51.80 -5.47
N ARG A 929 -22.54 50.74 -5.82
CA ARG A 929 -23.07 49.58 -6.54
C ARG A 929 -23.88 48.63 -5.65
N GLY A 930 -23.68 48.70 -4.32
CA GLY A 930 -24.51 48.03 -3.32
C GLY A 930 -24.42 46.51 -3.40
N LEU A 931 -23.20 46.01 -3.51
CA LEU A 931 -22.89 44.58 -3.51
C LEU A 931 -23.16 43.97 -2.11
N ASP A 932 -23.47 42.68 -2.07
CA ASP A 932 -23.65 41.93 -0.82
C ASP A 932 -22.31 41.52 -0.19
N GLY A 933 -21.21 41.62 -0.93
CA GLY A 933 -19.89 41.20 -0.47
C GLY A 933 -18.78 41.39 -1.51
N ILE A 934 -17.61 40.83 -1.19
CA ILE A 934 -16.41 40.83 -2.03
C ILE A 934 -15.68 39.48 -1.94
N ASP A 935 -15.14 39.03 -3.07
CA ASP A 935 -14.25 37.87 -3.19
C ASP A 935 -12.84 38.39 -3.45
N LEU A 936 -11.89 38.03 -2.57
CA LEU A 936 -10.50 38.47 -2.69
C LEU A 936 -9.69 37.39 -3.42
N ASP A 937 -9.52 37.57 -4.73
CA ASP A 937 -8.75 36.66 -5.58
C ASP A 937 -7.29 37.13 -5.67
N VAL A 938 -6.51 36.75 -4.65
CA VAL A 938 -5.12 37.21 -4.50
C VAL A 938 -4.17 36.34 -5.32
N GLU A 939 -3.98 36.68 -6.59
CA GLU A 939 -3.05 35.97 -7.49
C GLU A 939 -1.69 36.67 -7.68
N GLU A 940 -1.33 37.55 -6.75
CA GLU A 940 -0.04 38.23 -6.68
C GLU A 940 0.52 38.28 -5.25
N ALA A 941 1.82 38.51 -5.09
CA ALA A 941 2.46 38.53 -3.79
C ALA A 941 1.99 39.70 -2.90
N MET A 942 1.30 39.37 -1.80
CA MET A 942 0.83 40.30 -0.77
C MET A 942 1.31 39.83 0.61
N SER A 943 1.63 40.76 1.52
CA SER A 943 1.92 40.41 2.90
C SER A 943 0.66 39.97 3.66
N LEU A 944 0.86 39.03 4.59
CA LEU A 944 -0.18 38.59 5.52
C LEU A 944 -0.74 39.75 6.37
N GLY A 945 0.08 40.78 6.63
CA GLY A 945 -0.35 41.99 7.32
C GLY A 945 -1.29 42.86 6.46
N GLY A 946 -1.01 42.96 5.16
CA GLY A 946 -1.83 43.70 4.19
C GLY A 946 -3.22 43.08 4.02
N VAL A 947 -3.32 41.76 3.81
CA VAL A 947 -4.63 41.11 3.66
C VAL A 947 -5.47 41.18 4.94
N ILE A 948 -4.83 41.09 6.12
CA ILE A 948 -5.53 41.27 7.41
C ILE A 948 -6.04 42.71 7.56
N ARG A 949 -5.21 43.71 7.22
CA ARG A 949 -5.62 45.13 7.22
C ARG A 949 -6.80 45.37 6.28
N LEU A 950 -6.77 44.80 5.07
CA LEU A 950 -7.86 44.88 4.11
C LEU A 950 -9.17 44.27 4.66
N ILE A 951 -9.12 43.05 5.20
CA ILE A 951 -10.29 42.39 5.79
C ILE A 951 -10.85 43.18 6.98
N ASP A 952 -9.99 43.66 7.89
CA ASP A 952 -10.41 44.46 9.04
C ASP A 952 -11.04 45.79 8.63
N ARG A 953 -10.52 46.43 7.57
CA ARG A 953 -11.05 47.68 7.04
C ARG A 953 -12.41 47.50 6.36
N ILE A 954 -12.57 46.47 5.54
CA ILE A 954 -13.86 46.10 4.94
C ILE A 954 -14.89 45.78 6.04
N ARG A 955 -14.49 45.03 7.06
CA ARG A 955 -15.35 44.71 8.23
C ARG A 955 -15.77 45.96 9.01
N GLN A 956 -14.89 46.95 9.12
CA GLN A 956 -15.20 48.23 9.76
C GLN A 956 -16.22 49.05 8.95
N ASP A 957 -16.09 49.10 7.63
CA ASP A 957 -16.90 49.98 6.77
C ASP A 957 -18.25 49.40 6.33
N PHE A 958 -18.38 48.06 6.28
CA PHE A 958 -19.58 47.35 5.81
C PHE A 958 -20.23 46.43 6.86
N GLY A 959 -19.56 46.19 7.99
CA GLY A 959 -20.09 45.37 9.08
C GLY A 959 -19.99 43.86 8.83
N LYS A 960 -20.79 43.08 9.57
CA LYS A 960 -20.71 41.60 9.60
C LYS A 960 -21.55 40.89 8.54
N ASP A 961 -22.61 41.53 8.07
CA ASP A 961 -23.53 40.92 7.08
C ASP A 961 -22.98 40.98 5.65
N PHE A 962 -21.99 41.85 5.40
CA PHE A 962 -21.24 41.90 4.15
C PHE A 962 -20.41 40.63 3.99
N ILE A 963 -20.49 39.95 2.85
CA ILE A 963 -19.79 38.68 2.65
C ILE A 963 -18.34 38.97 2.27
N ILE A 964 -17.38 38.29 2.91
CA ILE A 964 -15.97 38.31 2.49
C ILE A 964 -15.57 36.87 2.23
N THR A 965 -15.11 36.60 1.00
CA THR A 965 -14.55 35.31 0.58
C THR A 965 -13.14 35.52 0.02
N LEU A 966 -12.39 34.45 -0.13
CA LEU A 966 -11.11 34.45 -0.85
C LEU A 966 -11.11 33.29 -1.85
N ALA A 967 -10.36 33.41 -2.95
CA ALA A 967 -10.27 32.39 -3.99
C ALA A 967 -8.86 31.74 -4.09
N PRO A 968 -8.34 31.10 -3.00
CA PRO A 968 -7.03 30.46 -3.05
C PRO A 968 -6.98 29.34 -4.08
N VAL A 969 -5.84 29.20 -4.75
CA VAL A 969 -5.45 27.95 -5.40
C VAL A 969 -5.56 26.77 -4.42
N ALA A 970 -6.19 25.65 -4.80
CA ALA A 970 -6.53 24.59 -3.83
C ALA A 970 -5.28 23.98 -3.15
N ALA A 971 -4.13 24.00 -3.83
CA ALA A 971 -2.84 23.63 -3.25
C ALA A 971 -2.42 24.52 -2.06
N ALA A 972 -2.79 25.80 -2.01
CA ALA A 972 -2.44 26.72 -0.92
C ALA A 972 -3.12 26.32 0.41
N LEU A 973 -4.29 25.68 0.33
CA LEU A 973 -4.96 25.11 1.51
C LEU A 973 -4.26 23.86 2.05
N LEU A 974 -3.37 23.23 1.27
CA LEU A 974 -2.56 22.06 1.65
C LEU A 974 -1.11 22.41 2.00
N ASN A 975 -0.49 23.34 1.28
CA ASN A 975 0.90 23.75 1.47
C ASN A 975 0.99 25.29 1.41
N PRO A 976 1.45 25.97 2.48
CA PRO A 976 1.61 27.42 2.45
C PRO A 976 2.59 27.89 1.38
N ASP A 977 3.55 27.07 0.93
CA ASP A 977 4.49 27.44 -0.14
C ASP A 977 3.93 27.24 -1.57
N SER A 978 2.71 26.74 -1.72
CA SER A 978 2.07 26.46 -3.02
C SER A 978 0.88 27.37 -3.27
N ASN A 979 1.15 28.68 -3.27
CA ASN A 979 0.16 29.75 -3.42
C ASN A 979 0.62 30.81 -4.43
N LEU A 980 -0.32 31.64 -4.92
CA LEU A 980 -0.04 32.83 -5.76
C LEU A 980 0.00 34.14 -4.94
N SER A 981 -0.61 34.13 -3.76
CA SER A 981 -0.97 35.27 -2.90
C SER A 981 0.15 35.86 -2.04
N GLY A 982 1.31 35.22 -1.95
CA GLY A 982 2.43 35.59 -1.09
C GLY A 982 2.26 35.33 0.41
N PHE A 983 1.10 34.86 0.88
CA PHE A 983 0.82 34.62 2.30
C PHE A 983 0.20 33.25 2.61
N ASP A 984 0.36 32.81 3.86
CA ASP A 984 -0.23 31.56 4.37
C ASP A 984 -1.71 31.72 4.73
N TYR A 985 -2.56 30.93 4.07
CA TYR A 985 -3.99 30.87 4.30
C TYR A 985 -4.38 30.23 5.65
N GLU A 986 -3.55 29.35 6.23
CA GLU A 986 -3.81 28.78 7.56
C GLU A 986 -3.57 29.81 8.66
N ALA A 987 -2.48 30.57 8.57
CA ALA A 987 -2.26 31.73 9.44
C ALA A 987 -3.40 32.77 9.30
N LEU A 988 -3.93 32.98 8.09
CA LEU A 988 -5.09 33.85 7.87
C LEU A 988 -6.38 33.29 8.50
N GLU A 989 -6.70 32.00 8.35
CA GLU A 989 -7.87 31.36 8.97
C GLU A 989 -7.76 31.39 10.51
N VAL A 990 -6.58 31.20 11.08
CA VAL A 990 -6.34 31.32 12.53
C VAL A 990 -6.59 32.75 13.03
N MET A 991 -6.13 33.77 12.29
CA MET A 991 -6.22 35.17 12.73
C MET A 991 -7.54 35.87 12.40
N ARG A 992 -8.15 35.56 11.24
CA ARG A 992 -9.34 36.24 10.70
C ARG A 992 -10.36 35.29 10.07
N GLY A 993 -10.24 33.98 10.23
CA GLY A 993 -11.21 33.01 9.72
C GLY A 993 -12.66 33.26 10.18
N ARG A 994 -12.90 33.91 11.32
CA ARG A 994 -14.29 34.29 11.71
C ARG A 994 -14.90 35.39 10.84
N GLU A 995 -14.06 36.21 10.22
CA GLU A 995 -14.44 37.30 9.34
C GLU A 995 -14.47 36.86 7.86
N VAL A 996 -13.90 35.69 7.53
CA VAL A 996 -13.97 35.04 6.21
C VAL A 996 -15.12 34.02 6.18
N ALA A 997 -16.04 34.19 5.24
CA ALA A 997 -17.24 33.36 5.15
C ALA A 997 -16.95 31.95 4.60
N TRP A 998 -16.17 31.86 3.52
CA TRP A 998 -15.63 30.62 2.93
C TRP A 998 -14.52 30.94 1.92
N TYR A 999 -13.88 29.89 1.41
CA TYR A 999 -12.82 29.91 0.41
C TYR A 999 -13.33 29.25 -0.88
N ASN A 1000 -13.30 30.00 -1.99
CA ASN A 1000 -13.60 29.52 -3.34
C ASN A 1000 -12.36 28.83 -3.92
N ALA A 1001 -11.99 27.68 -3.36
CA ALA A 1001 -10.72 27.02 -3.63
C ALA A 1001 -10.61 26.56 -5.09
N GLN A 1002 -9.61 27.02 -5.84
CA GLN A 1002 -9.46 26.73 -7.26
C GLN A 1002 -8.90 25.30 -7.47
N PHE A 1003 -9.74 24.35 -7.87
CA PHE A 1003 -9.33 22.97 -8.21
C PHE A 1003 -9.20 22.79 -9.74
N TYR A 1004 -8.44 23.69 -10.37
CA TYR A 1004 -8.21 23.73 -11.81
C TYR A 1004 -6.83 24.34 -12.12
N CYS A 1005 -6.47 24.47 -13.40
CA CYS A 1005 -5.20 25.04 -13.89
C CYS A 1005 -3.93 24.49 -13.21
N GLY A 1006 -3.92 23.19 -12.86
CA GLY A 1006 -2.79 22.53 -12.19
C GLY A 1006 -2.75 22.70 -10.66
N TRP A 1007 -3.56 23.60 -10.11
CA TRP A 1007 -3.62 23.93 -8.69
C TRP A 1007 -4.52 23.01 -7.85
N GLY A 1008 -5.33 22.19 -8.50
CA GLY A 1008 -6.02 21.07 -7.88
C GLY A 1008 -6.79 20.22 -8.88
N ASP A 1009 -7.39 19.14 -8.40
CA ASP A 1009 -8.12 18.17 -9.23
C ASP A 1009 -9.50 17.84 -8.65
N CYS A 1010 -10.53 17.93 -9.50
CA CYS A 1010 -11.91 17.53 -9.20
C CYS A 1010 -12.33 16.20 -9.86
N SER A 1011 -11.42 15.47 -10.52
CA SER A 1011 -11.66 14.10 -11.01
C SER A 1011 -11.89 13.09 -9.87
N SER A 1012 -11.41 13.44 -8.68
CA SER A 1012 -11.34 12.59 -7.49
C SER A 1012 -11.68 13.40 -6.24
N PRO A 1013 -12.37 12.82 -5.22
CA PRO A 1013 -12.61 13.52 -3.96
C PRO A 1013 -11.33 13.70 -3.12
N VAL A 1014 -10.24 13.00 -3.45
CA VAL A 1014 -9.05 12.84 -2.58
C VAL A 1014 -8.45 14.17 -2.16
N MET A 1015 -8.27 15.14 -3.06
CA MET A 1015 -7.65 16.42 -2.70
C MET A 1015 -8.53 17.26 -1.77
N TYR A 1016 -9.85 17.28 -2.01
CA TYR A 1016 -10.82 17.91 -1.11
C TYR A 1016 -10.79 17.23 0.27
N GLU A 1017 -10.72 15.89 0.32
CA GLU A 1017 -10.62 15.14 1.58
C GLU A 1017 -9.29 15.36 2.31
N MET A 1018 -8.19 15.59 1.59
CA MET A 1018 -6.90 16.01 2.18
C MET A 1018 -6.99 17.40 2.81
N ILE A 1019 -7.68 18.36 2.16
CA ILE A 1019 -7.90 19.71 2.70
C ILE A 1019 -8.70 19.60 4.01
N LEU A 1020 -9.77 18.81 4.04
CA LEU A 1020 -10.52 18.55 5.29
C LEU A 1020 -9.69 17.83 6.35
N ALA A 1021 -8.85 16.86 5.96
CA ALA A 1021 -7.97 16.15 6.89
C ALA A 1021 -6.88 17.04 7.51
N LYS A 1022 -6.49 18.13 6.83
CA LYS A 1022 -5.58 19.15 7.37
C LYS A 1022 -6.23 20.04 8.43
N GLY A 1023 -7.57 20.11 8.45
CA GLY A 1023 -8.34 20.79 9.51
C GLY A 1023 -9.39 21.80 9.02
N TRP A 1024 -9.48 22.03 7.71
CA TRP A 1024 -10.44 22.96 7.12
C TRP A 1024 -11.89 22.47 7.32
N SER A 1025 -12.82 23.38 7.65
CA SER A 1025 -14.23 22.99 7.81
C SER A 1025 -14.89 22.71 6.45
N PRO A 1026 -15.68 21.62 6.30
CA PRO A 1026 -16.37 21.31 5.04
C PRO A 1026 -17.30 22.42 4.53
N GLU A 1027 -17.81 23.27 5.41
CA GLU A 1027 -18.73 24.36 5.05
C GLU A 1027 -18.03 25.63 4.53
N LYS A 1028 -16.70 25.68 4.73
CA LYS A 1028 -15.80 26.76 4.34
C LYS A 1028 -15.01 26.48 3.07
N VAL A 1029 -15.00 25.26 2.55
CA VAL A 1029 -14.32 24.92 1.29
C VAL A 1029 -15.38 24.77 0.21
N VAL A 1030 -15.38 25.70 -0.75
CA VAL A 1030 -16.19 25.61 -1.98
C VAL A 1030 -15.26 25.15 -3.10
N MET A 1031 -15.69 24.16 -3.88
CA MET A 1031 -14.91 23.63 -5.00
C MET A 1031 -15.06 24.55 -6.21
N GLY A 1032 -14.03 25.33 -6.51
CA GLY A 1032 -13.91 26.09 -7.75
C GLY A 1032 -13.60 25.17 -8.93
N LEU A 1033 -14.33 25.35 -10.03
CA LEU A 1033 -14.34 24.49 -11.20
C LEU A 1033 -14.23 25.32 -12.48
N VAL A 1034 -13.46 24.87 -13.45
CA VAL A 1034 -13.58 25.35 -14.83
C VAL A 1034 -14.87 24.78 -15.46
N THR A 1035 -15.70 25.63 -16.07
CA THR A 1035 -16.99 25.26 -16.67
C THR A 1035 -16.89 24.81 -18.14
N ASN A 1036 -15.86 25.28 -18.85
CA ASN A 1036 -15.54 24.96 -20.24
C ASN A 1036 -14.01 24.87 -20.41
N PRO A 1037 -13.46 23.80 -21.01
CA PRO A 1037 -12.01 23.65 -21.21
C PRO A 1037 -11.36 24.78 -22.06
N GLU A 1038 -12.14 25.55 -22.82
CA GLU A 1038 -11.66 26.77 -23.51
C GLU A 1038 -11.11 27.84 -22.55
N ASN A 1039 -11.54 27.86 -21.29
CA ASN A 1039 -11.17 28.92 -20.33
C ASN A 1039 -9.92 28.59 -19.52
N GLY A 1040 -9.60 27.29 -19.35
CA GLY A 1040 -8.49 26.87 -18.51
C GLY A 1040 -8.34 25.34 -18.38
N GLY A 1041 -7.14 24.91 -18.01
CA GLY A 1041 -6.85 23.50 -17.77
C GLY A 1041 -7.61 22.96 -16.55
N GLY A 1042 -7.80 21.64 -16.47
CA GLY A 1042 -8.45 21.00 -15.32
C GLY A 1042 -9.99 20.94 -15.36
N TRP A 1043 -10.62 21.22 -16.51
CA TRP A 1043 -12.04 20.92 -16.72
C TRP A 1043 -12.34 19.43 -16.52
N VAL A 1044 -13.42 19.12 -15.78
CA VAL A 1044 -13.78 17.74 -15.41
C VAL A 1044 -15.09 17.30 -16.09
N PRO A 1045 -15.10 16.16 -16.82
CA PRO A 1045 -16.31 15.58 -17.39
C PRO A 1045 -17.45 15.36 -16.36
N TRP A 1046 -18.66 15.74 -16.75
CA TRP A 1046 -19.89 15.73 -15.93
C TRP A 1046 -20.18 14.43 -15.17
N GLU A 1047 -19.93 13.27 -15.80
CA GLU A 1047 -20.16 11.96 -15.18
C GLU A 1047 -19.23 11.72 -13.99
N MET A 1048 -17.97 12.16 -14.12
CA MET A 1048 -16.94 12.04 -13.08
C MET A 1048 -17.14 13.09 -11.99
N LEU A 1049 -17.33 14.36 -12.37
CA LEU A 1049 -17.65 15.44 -11.44
C LEU A 1049 -18.92 15.13 -10.63
N GLY A 1050 -19.97 14.62 -11.28
CA GLY A 1050 -21.22 14.21 -10.62
C GLY A 1050 -21.01 13.10 -9.60
N ALA A 1051 -20.18 12.09 -9.90
CA ALA A 1051 -19.84 11.04 -8.95
C ALA A 1051 -19.06 11.58 -7.73
N VAL A 1052 -18.14 12.52 -7.94
CA VAL A 1052 -17.38 13.19 -6.86
C VAL A 1052 -18.31 14.03 -5.98
N LEU A 1053 -19.13 14.90 -6.57
CA LEU A 1053 -20.05 15.78 -5.83
C LEU A 1053 -21.11 14.99 -5.04
N LEU A 1054 -21.66 13.91 -5.61
CA LEU A 1054 -22.58 13.02 -4.88
C LEU A 1054 -21.87 12.30 -3.72
N THR A 1055 -20.61 11.89 -3.89
CA THR A 1055 -19.82 11.26 -2.83
C THR A 1055 -19.53 12.24 -1.69
N LEU A 1056 -19.09 13.45 -2.02
CA LEU A 1056 -18.78 14.49 -1.03
C LEU A 1056 -20.03 14.96 -0.29
N ARG A 1057 -21.15 15.20 -0.99
CA ARG A 1057 -22.46 15.51 -0.38
C ARG A 1057 -22.96 14.39 0.52
N GLY A 1058 -22.79 13.13 0.12
CA GLY A 1058 -23.19 11.96 0.91
C GLY A 1058 -22.32 11.72 2.15
N ARG A 1059 -21.06 12.16 2.13
CA ARG A 1059 -20.09 11.98 3.22
C ARG A 1059 -20.04 13.17 4.18
N TYR A 1060 -20.23 14.39 3.70
CA TYR A 1060 -20.10 15.63 4.45
C TYR A 1060 -21.43 16.41 4.46
N ALA A 1061 -22.20 16.27 5.53
CA ALA A 1061 -23.53 16.90 5.67
C ALA A 1061 -23.52 18.43 5.49
N ARG A 1062 -22.40 19.10 5.81
CA ARG A 1062 -22.20 20.55 5.63
C ARG A 1062 -21.22 20.86 4.49
N PHE A 1063 -21.33 20.17 3.36
CA PHE A 1063 -20.52 20.42 2.16
C PHE A 1063 -20.72 21.87 1.65
N GLY A 1064 -19.61 22.61 1.50
CA GLY A 1064 -19.62 24.06 1.26
C GLY A 1064 -20.28 24.49 -0.04
N GLY A 1065 -20.12 23.68 -1.11
CA GLY A 1065 -20.72 23.91 -2.42
C GLY A 1065 -19.72 23.87 -3.57
N VAL A 1066 -20.17 24.37 -4.72
CA VAL A 1066 -19.36 24.51 -5.95
C VAL A 1066 -19.40 25.94 -6.47
N MET A 1067 -18.31 26.35 -7.11
CA MET A 1067 -18.14 27.60 -7.85
C MET A 1067 -17.72 27.26 -9.28
N GLY A 1068 -18.30 27.91 -10.29
CA GLY A 1068 -17.97 27.69 -11.70
C GLY A 1068 -17.44 28.96 -12.37
N TRP A 1069 -16.19 28.90 -12.85
CA TRP A 1069 -15.56 29.89 -13.71
C TRP A 1069 -15.47 29.33 -15.16
N GLU A 1070 -16.11 29.88 -16.18
CA GLU A 1070 -16.81 31.17 -16.26
C GLU A 1070 -18.21 30.99 -16.87
N TYR A 1071 -19.12 31.94 -16.62
CA TYR A 1071 -20.52 31.81 -17.03
C TYR A 1071 -20.68 31.72 -18.56
N PHE A 1072 -20.15 32.70 -19.29
CA PHE A 1072 -20.60 33.04 -20.65
C PHE A 1072 -20.58 31.90 -21.69
N ASN A 1073 -19.65 30.95 -21.57
CA ASN A 1073 -19.51 29.79 -22.45
C ASN A 1073 -19.62 28.45 -21.72
N SER A 1074 -20.24 28.43 -20.53
CA SER A 1074 -20.44 27.24 -19.71
C SER A 1074 -21.08 26.08 -20.50
N LEU A 1075 -20.42 24.92 -20.51
CA LEU A 1075 -20.97 23.68 -21.08
C LEU A 1075 -22.21 23.21 -20.28
N PRO A 1076 -23.10 22.34 -20.80
CA PRO A 1076 -23.00 21.57 -22.05
C PRO A 1076 -23.34 22.34 -23.33
N CYS A 1077 -24.15 23.38 -23.27
CA CYS A 1077 -24.61 24.14 -24.46
C CYS A 1077 -23.76 25.37 -24.79
N GLY A 1078 -22.72 25.66 -24.01
CA GLY A 1078 -21.76 26.73 -24.30
C GLY A 1078 -22.43 28.10 -24.35
N ARG A 1079 -21.99 28.92 -25.30
CA ARG A 1079 -22.46 30.31 -25.49
C ARG A 1079 -23.96 30.44 -25.80
N GLU A 1080 -24.65 29.38 -26.24
CA GLU A 1080 -26.10 29.43 -26.52
C GLU A 1080 -26.95 29.36 -25.25
N LYS A 1081 -26.52 28.57 -24.26
CA LYS A 1081 -27.27 28.35 -23.00
C LYS A 1081 -26.35 28.16 -21.79
N PRO A 1082 -25.55 29.18 -21.43
CA PRO A 1082 -24.56 29.07 -20.34
C PRO A 1082 -25.17 28.67 -18.98
N TRP A 1083 -26.44 29.02 -18.74
CA TRP A 1083 -27.17 28.67 -17.52
C TRP A 1083 -27.38 27.17 -17.29
N GLU A 1084 -27.23 26.30 -18.31
CA GLU A 1084 -27.43 24.86 -18.12
C GLU A 1084 -26.41 24.23 -17.16
N TRP A 1085 -25.20 24.79 -17.02
CA TRP A 1085 -24.23 24.38 -15.99
C TRP A 1085 -24.82 24.51 -14.58
N ALA A 1086 -25.44 25.66 -14.29
CA ALA A 1086 -26.04 25.95 -12.99
C ALA A 1086 -27.28 25.06 -12.72
N MET A 1087 -28.03 24.71 -13.76
CA MET A 1087 -29.13 23.73 -13.68
C MET A 1087 -28.61 22.34 -13.29
N TRP A 1088 -27.51 21.88 -13.90
CA TRP A 1088 -26.88 20.59 -13.57
C TRP A 1088 -26.33 20.56 -12.15
N MET A 1089 -25.59 21.59 -11.73
CA MET A 1089 -25.08 21.69 -10.34
C MET A 1089 -26.22 21.76 -9.32
N THR A 1090 -27.29 22.51 -9.61
CA THR A 1090 -28.51 22.53 -8.80
C THR A 1090 -29.10 21.13 -8.64
N LYS A 1091 -29.27 20.39 -9.73
CA LYS A 1091 -29.81 19.02 -9.73
C LYS A 1091 -28.96 18.06 -8.91
N MET A 1092 -27.63 18.09 -9.05
CA MET A 1092 -26.71 17.22 -8.31
C MET A 1092 -26.71 17.51 -6.80
N LEU A 1093 -26.71 18.79 -6.42
CA LEU A 1093 -26.55 19.21 -5.02
C LEU A 1093 -27.87 19.35 -4.24
N ARG A 1094 -29.03 19.37 -4.93
CA ARG A 1094 -30.34 19.69 -4.30
C ARG A 1094 -31.49 18.73 -4.65
N ALA A 1095 -31.19 17.56 -5.21
CA ALA A 1095 -32.18 16.57 -5.67
C ALA A 1095 -33.36 16.34 -4.69
N ASP A 1096 -33.07 16.20 -3.39
CA ASP A 1096 -34.04 15.84 -2.35
C ASP A 1096 -35.02 16.97 -1.94
N HIS A 1097 -34.79 18.21 -2.39
CA HIS A 1097 -35.62 19.38 -2.05
C HIS A 1097 -36.55 19.84 -3.19
N THR A 1098 -36.61 19.10 -4.29
CA THR A 1098 -37.40 19.47 -5.48
C THR A 1098 -38.92 19.27 -5.34
N HIS A 1099 -39.41 18.80 -4.20
CA HIS A 1099 -40.85 18.58 -3.94
C HIS A 1099 -41.68 19.82 -3.59
N HIS A 1100 -41.09 21.02 -3.59
CA HIS A 1100 -41.82 22.30 -3.49
C HIS A 1100 -41.50 23.22 -4.67
N SER A 1101 -42.15 22.96 -5.81
CA SER A 1101 -42.37 23.97 -6.85
C SER A 1101 -43.77 24.58 -6.68
N PRO A 1102 -43.94 25.90 -6.85
CA PRO A 1102 -45.20 26.48 -7.31
C PRO A 1102 -45.55 25.91 -8.70
N GLY A 1103 -46.84 26.00 -9.09
CA GLY A 1103 -47.45 25.22 -10.18
C GLY A 1103 -47.00 25.50 -11.64
N PRO A 1104 -47.62 24.79 -12.62
CA PRO A 1104 -46.94 24.35 -13.84
C PRO A 1104 -47.33 25.07 -15.14
N VAL A 1105 -46.51 24.88 -16.18
CA VAL A 1105 -46.88 25.07 -17.61
C VAL A 1105 -46.38 23.86 -18.43
N GLN A 1106 -47.06 23.54 -19.53
CA GLN A 1106 -47.07 22.22 -20.19
C GLN A 1106 -46.14 22.10 -21.42
N GLY A 1107 -45.50 20.93 -21.56
CA GLY A 1107 -45.39 20.11 -22.80
C GLY A 1107 -44.53 20.56 -23.98
N THR A 1108 -43.65 19.66 -24.48
CA THR A 1108 -43.88 18.82 -25.70
C THR A 1108 -42.70 17.86 -26.01
N ALA A 1109 -43.04 16.62 -26.38
CA ALA A 1109 -42.39 15.62 -27.27
C ALA A 1109 -40.84 15.40 -27.40
N PRO A 1110 -40.38 14.15 -27.66
CA PRO A 1110 -38.95 13.78 -27.77
C PRO A 1110 -38.40 13.74 -29.22
N VAL A 1111 -37.07 13.88 -29.37
CA VAL A 1111 -36.28 13.76 -30.62
C VAL A 1111 -34.91 13.13 -30.25
N ASP A 1112 -34.67 11.84 -30.52
CA ASP A 1112 -34.13 11.20 -31.74
C ASP A 1112 -32.59 10.97 -31.66
N THR A 1113 -32.16 9.72 -31.88
CA THR A 1113 -30.88 9.18 -31.38
C THR A 1113 -29.88 8.81 -32.48
N SER A 1114 -29.81 9.59 -33.57
CA SER A 1114 -28.99 9.24 -34.75
C SER A 1114 -28.08 10.37 -35.28
N ASN A 1115 -27.57 11.25 -34.41
CA ASN A 1115 -26.71 12.36 -34.84
C ASN A 1115 -25.22 11.97 -34.98
N PRO A 1116 -24.58 12.11 -36.16
CA PRO A 1116 -23.16 11.73 -36.38
C PRO A 1116 -22.12 12.60 -35.64
N VAL A 1117 -22.50 13.77 -35.11
CA VAL A 1117 -21.57 14.77 -34.52
C VAL A 1117 -20.69 14.20 -33.40
N ALA A 1118 -21.18 13.22 -32.63
CA ALA A 1118 -20.40 12.54 -31.58
C ALA A 1118 -19.16 11.78 -32.10
N LYS A 1119 -19.04 11.57 -33.42
CA LYS A 1119 -17.90 10.91 -34.06
C LYS A 1119 -16.80 11.87 -34.50
N GLU A 1120 -17.09 13.17 -34.55
CA GLU A 1120 -16.18 14.20 -35.07
C GLU A 1120 -15.51 14.98 -33.94
N VAL A 1121 -16.24 15.25 -32.83
CA VAL A 1121 -15.70 15.85 -31.59
C VAL A 1121 -14.56 15.01 -30.99
N LYS A 1122 -14.56 13.68 -31.20
CA LYS A 1122 -13.49 12.78 -30.73
C LYS A 1122 -12.15 12.93 -31.50
N LYS A 1123 -12.09 13.80 -32.52
CA LYS A 1123 -10.91 14.00 -33.39
C LYS A 1123 -10.23 15.36 -33.19
N HIS A 1124 -10.70 16.21 -32.27
CA HIS A 1124 -10.11 17.55 -32.01
C HIS A 1124 -9.75 17.80 -30.53
N LEU A 1125 -9.77 16.75 -29.68
CA LEU A 1125 -9.43 16.82 -28.25
C LEU A 1125 -8.16 16.01 -27.91
N VAL A 1126 -7.20 15.95 -28.85
CA VAL A 1126 -5.97 15.12 -28.72
C VAL A 1126 -4.68 15.92 -28.89
N ASP A 1127 -4.77 17.17 -29.37
CA ASP A 1127 -3.62 18.06 -29.52
C ASP A 1127 -3.78 19.25 -28.54
N GLU A 1128 -2.70 19.54 -27.80
CA GLU A 1128 -2.52 20.63 -26.80
C GLU A 1128 -3.38 20.46 -25.51
N VAL A 1129 -2.84 20.25 -24.29
CA VAL A 1129 -1.65 20.82 -23.62
C VAL A 1129 -1.09 19.83 -22.57
N ASP A 1130 0.24 19.81 -22.43
CA ASP A 1130 1.03 19.09 -21.42
C ASP A 1130 1.88 20.11 -20.61
N PRO A 1131 1.63 20.30 -19.30
CA PRO A 1131 2.58 20.86 -18.34
C PRO A 1131 3.08 19.72 -17.42
N ASP A 1132 4.33 19.27 -17.44
CA ASP A 1132 5.57 20.01 -17.63
C ASP A 1132 6.71 19.16 -18.21
N GLY A 1133 7.24 19.62 -19.35
CA GLY A 1133 8.58 19.30 -19.83
C GLY A 1133 9.64 20.29 -19.29
N PRO A 1134 10.95 20.06 -19.57
CA PRO A 1134 12.07 20.64 -18.81
C PRO A 1134 12.41 22.13 -19.11
N ASN A 1135 11.38 22.93 -19.40
CA ASN A 1135 11.45 24.39 -19.53
C ASN A 1135 10.40 25.08 -18.65
N SER A 1136 9.89 24.41 -17.61
CA SER A 1136 8.95 24.98 -16.64
C SER A 1136 9.58 26.18 -15.93
N LYS A 1137 9.26 27.37 -16.47
CA LYS A 1137 9.16 28.59 -15.67
C LYS A 1137 8.12 28.35 -14.56
N ASP A 1138 8.05 29.28 -13.61
CA ASP A 1138 6.96 29.31 -12.62
C ASP A 1138 5.62 29.02 -13.31
N ALA A 1139 4.80 28.16 -12.68
CA ALA A 1139 3.54 27.67 -13.26
C ALA A 1139 2.81 28.85 -13.90
N PRO A 1140 2.55 28.81 -15.22
CA PRO A 1140 2.14 30.00 -15.93
C PRO A 1140 0.86 30.52 -15.30
N LEU A 1141 0.91 31.77 -14.82
CA LEU A 1141 -0.30 32.58 -14.69
C LEU A 1141 -1.12 32.38 -15.98
N PRO A 1142 -2.45 32.23 -15.89
CA PRO A 1142 -3.28 32.13 -17.08
C PRO A 1142 -2.83 33.16 -18.10
N ALA A 1143 -2.42 32.71 -19.29
CA ALA A 1143 -2.03 33.62 -20.36
C ALA A 1143 -3.15 34.64 -20.52
N SER A 1144 -2.80 35.92 -20.66
CA SER A 1144 -3.74 37.05 -20.62
C SER A 1144 -5.03 36.70 -21.36
N PHE A 1145 -6.08 36.40 -20.60
CA PHE A 1145 -7.34 35.99 -21.16
C PHE A 1145 -7.99 37.23 -21.72
N ASP A 1146 -8.10 37.32 -23.03
CA ASP A 1146 -8.82 38.39 -23.71
C ASP A 1146 -10.31 38.26 -23.37
N TYR A 1147 -10.72 38.87 -22.26
CA TYR A 1147 -12.09 39.34 -22.11
C TYR A 1147 -12.36 40.27 -23.30
N TYR A 1148 -13.45 40.04 -24.03
CA TYR A 1148 -13.74 40.84 -25.22
C TYR A 1148 -14.15 42.28 -24.86
N SER A 1149 -13.15 43.11 -24.60
CA SER A 1149 -13.18 44.57 -24.67
C SER A 1149 -12.70 45.01 -26.05
N ASP A 1150 -13.51 45.78 -26.77
CA ASP A 1150 -13.20 46.25 -28.13
C ASP A 1150 -12.08 47.32 -28.13
N THR A 1151 -10.82 46.90 -28.00
CA THR A 1151 -9.63 47.75 -28.21
C THR A 1151 -8.72 47.16 -29.27
N ASN A 1152 -9.25 47.07 -30.49
CA ASN A 1152 -8.46 46.95 -31.70
C ASN A 1152 -8.36 48.35 -32.35
N TRP A 1153 -7.64 49.25 -31.68
CA TRP A 1153 -7.29 50.59 -32.18
C TRP A 1153 -5.77 50.77 -32.09
N ASP A 1154 -5.18 51.20 -33.19
CA ASP A 1154 -3.74 51.36 -33.36
C ASP A 1154 -3.18 52.47 -32.46
N ASP A 1155 -2.01 52.24 -31.86
CA ASP A 1155 -1.09 53.28 -31.37
C ASP A 1155 0.36 52.86 -31.69
N ASP A 1156 0.70 52.91 -32.99
CA ASP A 1156 2.05 53.32 -33.40
C ASP A 1156 2.16 54.85 -33.21
N ASP A 1157 3.35 55.35 -32.84
CA ASP A 1157 3.75 56.78 -32.64
C ASP A 1157 3.37 57.49 -31.31
N ALA A 1158 4.16 57.28 -30.24
CA ALA A 1158 4.67 58.35 -29.33
C ALA A 1158 5.84 57.90 -28.41
#